data_AF-A0A960IWB6-F1
#
_entry.id   AF-A0A960IWB6-F1
#
_cell.length_a   1.000
_cell.length_b   1.000
_cell.length_c   1.000
_cell.angle_alpha   90.00
_cell.angle_beta   90.00
_cell.angle_gamma   90.00
#
_symmetry.space_group_name_H-M   'P 1'
#
loop_
_entity.id
_entity.type
_entity.pdbx_description
1 polymer ?
#
loop_
_entity_poly.entity_id
_entity_poly.type
_entity_poly.pdbx_seq_one_letter_code
_entity_poly.pdbx_strand_id
1 'polypeptide(L)'
;MAGRHRGARRAMVTAVTSVVLLGLAQLPVGPVVGDANEGPGAPAFAALTNGAYHTCAILGDGRVKCWGSNGLGQLGLGDTADRGDEPGEMGSSLSSVDLGTGRTALAISAGAFHTCALLDDHSVKCWGANAQGRLGLGDTATRGDQPGEMGDQLPAVDLGAGHTASTISAGGAHTCAVLDDGTVKCWGRNRAGQLGLGDTASRGDQPGEMGDQLPAVDLGSGHTATAVGAAGNFDFGITFNPGLSSTCALLDDASVKCWGLNASGGLGLGDTANRGDGPGEMGDALPAVDLGTDRSATALAVGWGHACAVLDDGALKCWGLNGNGQLGLGGNSNRGDGADEMGDLLPAVDLGTGRTAVGVSTGDQHTCAVLDDGSLKCWGRNDNGQLGQGDTTQRGDGPGEMGDQLPAVDLGGWRLTTAVTASGGAASAKADTIVHDGGTTCARLDDDSIKCWGANGYGQLGQGDVVTRGDGAGEMGDELNAVDLGIDPPPRPDLLLRRAGKPWRGDDLSSTDGTGQRVGARRAPRGRATFFVRAGNDGEAPDALRVRSATTTPPWWLRVRYFVGRSDVEVTDEVVAGTFLTGVLGPGATATVRVELKVRAGARPGRSVVVVLEVDSAAEPGPVDVGSIRVQVA
;
A
#
# COMPACT_ATOMS: atom_id res chain seq x y z
N MET A 1 76.18 5.70 6.93
CA MET A 1 76.07 5.03 5.62
C MET A 1 75.52 3.64 5.81
N ALA A 2 74.59 3.26 4.94
CA ALA A 2 73.65 2.15 5.09
C ALA A 2 74.30 0.76 5.25
N GLY A 3 73.73 -0.04 6.15
CA GLY A 3 74.01 -1.46 6.30
C GLY A 3 73.17 -2.29 5.33
N ARG A 4 73.83 -3.23 4.66
CA ARG A 4 73.25 -4.23 3.77
C ARG A 4 73.66 -5.58 4.33
N HIS A 5 72.72 -6.46 4.68
CA HIS A 5 72.99 -7.90 4.70
C HIS A 5 71.70 -8.70 4.53
N ARG A 6 71.73 -9.58 3.51
CA ARG A 6 70.75 -10.64 3.26
C ARG A 6 70.90 -11.75 4.30
N GLY A 7 69.78 -12.34 4.70
CA GLY A 7 69.75 -13.61 5.44
C GLY A 7 68.35 -14.23 5.39
N ALA A 8 68.23 -15.36 4.70
CA ALA A 8 67.01 -16.14 4.54
C ALA A 8 66.52 -16.75 5.87
N ARG A 9 65.19 -16.78 6.10
CA ARG A 9 64.54 -17.70 7.05
C ARG A 9 63.10 -18.06 6.64
N ARG A 10 62.93 -19.37 6.40
CA ARG A 10 61.85 -20.29 6.79
C ARG A 10 60.39 -19.81 6.71
N ALA A 11 59.66 -20.53 5.86
CA ALA A 11 58.20 -20.61 5.84
C ALA A 11 57.65 -21.05 7.21
N MET A 12 56.70 -20.26 7.73
CA MET A 12 55.78 -20.62 8.80
C MET A 12 54.39 -20.51 8.19
N VAL A 13 53.69 -21.65 8.12
CA VAL A 13 52.29 -21.71 7.71
C VAL A 13 51.48 -21.23 8.91
N THR A 14 50.89 -20.03 8.79
CA THR A 14 49.90 -19.53 9.73
C THR A 14 48.55 -19.60 9.04
N ALA A 15 47.70 -20.52 9.48
CA ALA A 15 46.30 -20.58 9.09
C ALA A 15 45.60 -19.32 9.61
N VAL A 16 45.22 -18.42 8.71
CA VAL A 16 44.28 -17.33 9.02
C VAL A 16 42.89 -17.88 8.75
N THR A 17 42.17 -18.15 9.83
CA THR A 17 40.75 -18.48 9.83
C THR A 17 39.99 -17.27 9.30
N SER A 18 39.43 -17.36 8.09
CA SER A 18 38.52 -16.38 7.55
C SER A 18 37.26 -16.32 8.40
N VAL A 19 37.08 -15.24 9.15
CA VAL A 19 35.78 -14.85 9.69
C VAL A 19 34.97 -14.34 8.52
N VAL A 20 34.06 -15.17 8.01
CA VAL A 20 33.02 -14.73 7.09
C VAL A 20 32.07 -13.86 7.92
N LEU A 21 32.17 -12.54 7.78
CA LEU A 21 31.09 -11.64 8.14
C LEU A 21 29.94 -11.97 7.18
N LEU A 22 28.97 -12.74 7.66
CA LEU A 22 27.65 -12.81 7.04
C LEU A 22 27.02 -11.43 7.22
N GLY A 23 27.27 -10.55 6.25
CA GLY A 23 26.46 -9.37 6.07
C GLY A 23 25.01 -9.81 5.95
N LEU A 24 24.14 -9.22 6.77
CA LEU A 24 22.71 -9.25 6.57
C LEU A 24 22.45 -8.73 5.15
N ALA A 25 22.21 -9.64 4.22
CA ALA A 25 21.61 -9.28 2.95
C ALA A 25 20.20 -8.78 3.29
N GLN A 26 20.03 -7.46 3.30
CA GLN A 26 18.71 -6.87 3.13
C GLN A 26 18.19 -7.44 1.81
N LEU A 27 17.07 -8.17 1.90
CA LEU A 27 16.31 -8.52 0.71
C LEU A 27 15.93 -7.19 0.03
N PRO A 28 16.14 -7.04 -1.29
CA PRO A 28 15.70 -5.85 -1.99
C PRO A 28 14.17 -5.80 -1.88
N VAL A 29 13.67 -4.83 -1.12
CA VAL A 29 12.29 -4.38 -1.24
C VAL A 29 12.26 -3.68 -2.59
N GLY A 30 11.55 -4.26 -3.57
CA GLY A 30 11.38 -3.61 -4.87
C GLY A 30 10.70 -2.25 -4.71
N PRO A 31 10.98 -1.28 -5.58
CA PRO A 31 10.32 0.02 -5.52
C PRO A 31 8.81 -0.15 -5.72
N VAL A 32 8.03 0.43 -4.82
CA VAL A 32 6.56 0.38 -4.83
C VAL A 32 6.05 1.61 -5.57
N VAL A 33 5.40 1.41 -6.71
CA VAL A 33 4.47 2.43 -7.24
C VAL A 33 3.18 2.29 -6.45
N GLY A 34 2.55 3.41 -6.10
CA GLY A 34 1.32 3.47 -5.31
C GLY A 34 0.11 2.70 -5.87
N ASP A 35 0.28 2.00 -6.99
CA ASP A 35 -0.62 0.99 -7.52
C ASP A 35 0.04 -0.39 -7.48
N ALA A 36 -0.35 -1.15 -6.45
CA ALA A 36 -0.33 -2.61 -6.37
C ALA A 36 0.92 -3.36 -6.87
N ASN A 37 1.92 -3.56 -5.99
CA ASN A 37 2.80 -4.73 -6.05
C ASN A 37 3.34 -5.09 -4.66
N GLU A 38 2.77 -6.13 -4.05
CA GLU A 38 3.29 -6.80 -2.84
C GLU A 38 3.92 -8.16 -3.23
N GLY A 39 5.06 -8.49 -2.62
CA GLY A 39 5.77 -9.76 -2.84
C GLY A 39 5.04 -11.00 -2.29
N PRO A 40 5.52 -12.24 -2.60
CA PRO A 40 4.78 -13.46 -2.32
C PRO A 40 4.75 -13.83 -0.83
N GLY A 41 3.57 -13.66 -0.22
CA GLY A 41 3.20 -14.10 1.13
C GLY A 41 1.75 -13.71 1.44
N ALA A 42 0.78 -14.33 0.76
CA ALA A 42 -0.57 -13.78 0.56
C ALA A 42 -1.36 -13.44 1.86
N PRO A 43 -1.79 -12.17 2.02
CA PRO A 43 -2.88 -11.74 2.92
C PRO A 43 -4.26 -12.19 2.38
N ALA A 44 -5.35 -11.89 3.10
CA ALA A 44 -6.72 -12.15 2.62
C ALA A 44 -7.13 -11.27 1.42
N PHE A 45 -6.32 -10.27 1.08
CA PHE A 45 -6.43 -9.37 -0.06
C PHE A 45 -5.05 -9.11 -0.66
N ALA A 46 -4.99 -8.92 -1.98
CA ALA A 46 -3.72 -8.74 -2.70
C ALA A 46 -3.50 -7.31 -3.21
N ALA A 47 -4.56 -6.60 -3.62
CA ALA A 47 -4.44 -5.25 -4.19
C ALA A 47 -5.75 -4.46 -4.20
N LEU A 48 -5.66 -3.13 -4.32
CA LEU A 48 -6.77 -2.18 -4.48
C LEU A 48 -6.38 -1.13 -5.53
N THR A 49 -7.33 -0.65 -6.32
CA THR A 49 -7.13 0.44 -7.29
C THR A 49 -8.40 1.30 -7.43
N ASN A 50 -8.23 2.59 -7.70
CA ASN A 50 -9.29 3.54 -7.99
C ASN A 50 -9.13 4.07 -9.41
N GLY A 51 -10.20 4.04 -10.19
CA GLY A 51 -10.38 4.93 -11.33
C GLY A 51 -11.26 6.10 -10.93
N ALA A 52 -11.52 7.01 -11.88
CA ALA A 52 -12.15 8.31 -11.58
C ALA A 52 -13.47 8.17 -10.83
N TYR A 53 -14.26 7.14 -11.11
CA TYR A 53 -15.56 6.92 -10.46
C TYR A 53 -15.84 5.47 -10.11
N HIS A 54 -14.81 4.61 -10.10
CA HIS A 54 -14.95 3.20 -9.76
C HIS A 54 -13.74 2.70 -8.96
N THR A 55 -13.96 1.63 -8.21
CA THR A 55 -12.93 1.01 -7.35
C THR A 55 -12.91 -0.48 -7.65
N CYS A 56 -11.72 -1.07 -7.71
CA CYS A 56 -11.54 -2.50 -7.88
C CYS A 56 -10.55 -3.06 -6.86
N ALA A 57 -10.79 -4.29 -6.40
CA ALA A 57 -9.93 -5.00 -5.47
C ALA A 57 -9.62 -6.42 -5.95
N ILE A 58 -8.38 -6.86 -5.73
CA ILE A 58 -7.97 -8.27 -5.83
C ILE A 58 -8.09 -8.91 -4.45
N LEU A 59 -8.87 -9.99 -4.38
CA LEU A 59 -9.06 -10.80 -3.20
C LEU A 59 -7.88 -11.76 -3.00
N GLY A 60 -7.70 -12.32 -1.80
CA GLY A 60 -6.57 -13.21 -1.48
C GLY A 60 -6.54 -14.52 -2.28
N ASP A 61 -7.64 -14.88 -2.95
CA ASP A 61 -7.71 -15.99 -3.91
C ASP A 61 -7.49 -15.56 -5.38
N GLY A 62 -7.11 -14.30 -5.60
CA GLY A 62 -6.83 -13.73 -6.91
C GLY A 62 -8.06 -13.35 -7.74
N ARG A 63 -9.28 -13.47 -7.20
CA ARG A 63 -10.48 -12.94 -7.87
C ARG A 63 -10.52 -11.42 -7.79
N VAL A 64 -11.15 -10.79 -8.78
CA VAL A 64 -11.34 -9.33 -8.82
C VAL A 64 -12.80 -9.00 -8.55
N LYS A 65 -13.05 -7.98 -7.71
CA LYS A 65 -14.35 -7.33 -7.57
C LYS A 65 -14.22 -5.84 -7.86
N CYS A 66 -15.15 -5.29 -8.63
CA CYS A 66 -15.20 -3.88 -9.00
C CYS A 66 -16.58 -3.29 -8.69
N TRP A 67 -16.62 -2.05 -8.21
CA TRP A 67 -17.84 -1.31 -7.89
C TRP A 67 -17.69 0.18 -8.20
N GLY A 68 -18.79 0.94 -8.18
CA GLY A 68 -18.88 2.32 -8.62
C GLY A 68 -19.55 2.48 -9.98
N SER A 69 -19.16 3.50 -10.73
CA SER A 69 -19.69 3.79 -12.07
C SER A 69 -19.36 2.68 -13.07
N ASN A 70 -20.30 2.33 -13.95
CA ASN A 70 -20.19 1.27 -14.95
C ASN A 70 -20.78 1.62 -16.32
N GLY A 71 -21.15 2.88 -16.58
CA GLY A 71 -21.80 3.27 -17.83
C GLY A 71 -21.00 2.96 -19.11
N LEU A 72 -19.70 2.68 -19.00
CA LEU A 72 -18.80 2.28 -20.08
C LEU A 72 -18.22 0.86 -19.87
N GLY A 73 -18.84 0.03 -19.02
CA GLY A 73 -18.41 -1.33 -18.76
C GLY A 73 -17.12 -1.44 -17.92
N GLN A 74 -16.67 -0.37 -17.26
CA GLN A 74 -15.40 -0.33 -16.52
C GLN A 74 -15.35 -1.27 -15.30
N LEU A 75 -16.50 -1.77 -14.84
CA LEU A 75 -16.56 -2.83 -13.82
C LEU A 75 -16.35 -4.24 -14.40
N GLY A 76 -16.50 -4.42 -15.72
CA GLY A 76 -16.23 -5.70 -16.39
C GLY A 76 -17.25 -6.80 -16.05
N LEU A 77 -18.50 -6.43 -15.81
CA LEU A 77 -19.57 -7.35 -15.40
C LEU A 77 -20.48 -7.78 -16.55
N GLY A 78 -20.24 -7.29 -17.77
CA GLY A 78 -21.06 -7.62 -18.96
C GLY A 78 -22.40 -6.89 -18.98
N ASP A 79 -22.46 -5.73 -18.32
CA ASP A 79 -23.60 -4.83 -18.25
C ASP A 79 -23.13 -3.40 -17.97
N THR A 80 -24.05 -2.43 -17.97
CA THR A 80 -23.76 -1.00 -17.77
C THR A 80 -24.30 -0.45 -16.45
N ALA A 81 -24.72 -1.30 -15.52
CA ALA A 81 -25.30 -0.84 -14.26
C ALA A 81 -24.18 -0.56 -13.25
N ASP A 82 -24.30 0.54 -12.52
CA ASP A 82 -23.41 0.90 -11.41
C ASP A 82 -23.53 -0.15 -10.28
N ARG A 83 -22.57 -0.18 -9.35
CA ARG A 83 -22.64 -1.06 -8.17
C ARG A 83 -22.21 -0.32 -6.92
N GLY A 84 -22.90 -0.59 -5.82
CA GLY A 84 -22.58 -0.02 -4.52
C GLY A 84 -23.29 1.30 -4.25
N ASP A 85 -24.12 1.75 -5.19
CA ASP A 85 -25.01 2.90 -5.09
C ASP A 85 -26.37 2.54 -4.48
N GLU A 86 -26.79 1.27 -4.57
CA GLU A 86 -28.02 0.78 -3.94
C GLU A 86 -27.77 -0.29 -2.83
N PRO A 87 -28.69 -0.41 -1.85
CA PRO A 87 -28.59 -1.43 -0.81
C PRO A 87 -28.65 -2.86 -1.38
N GLY A 88 -27.71 -3.70 -0.94
CA GLY A 88 -27.70 -5.14 -1.27
C GLY A 88 -26.93 -5.52 -2.53
N GLU A 89 -26.27 -4.56 -3.18
CA GLU A 89 -25.42 -4.80 -4.35
C GLU A 89 -24.00 -5.26 -3.99
N MET A 90 -23.55 -4.92 -2.79
CA MET A 90 -22.23 -5.27 -2.25
C MET A 90 -22.22 -6.68 -1.65
N GLY A 91 -21.09 -7.07 -1.05
CA GLY A 91 -20.97 -8.35 -0.35
C GLY A 91 -20.99 -9.55 -1.30
N SER A 92 -21.79 -10.57 -0.95
CA SER A 92 -21.97 -11.77 -1.77
C SER A 92 -22.75 -11.51 -3.07
N SER A 93 -23.51 -10.41 -3.14
CA SER A 93 -24.24 -10.02 -4.35
C SER A 93 -23.33 -9.45 -5.43
N LEU A 94 -22.19 -8.87 -5.03
CA LEU A 94 -21.21 -8.35 -5.97
C LEU A 94 -20.49 -9.51 -6.64
N SER A 95 -20.77 -9.70 -7.93
CA SER A 95 -20.13 -10.74 -8.75
C SER A 95 -18.66 -10.43 -8.96
N SER A 96 -17.83 -11.48 -9.06
CA SER A 96 -16.44 -11.33 -9.47
C SER A 96 -16.33 -11.10 -10.97
N VAL A 97 -15.35 -10.30 -11.38
CA VAL A 97 -15.00 -10.12 -12.79
C VAL A 97 -14.50 -11.45 -13.38
N ASP A 98 -15.05 -11.84 -14.53
CA ASP A 98 -14.60 -13.03 -15.25
C ASP A 98 -13.35 -12.71 -16.07
N LEU A 99 -12.20 -13.23 -15.61
CA LEU A 99 -10.89 -13.06 -16.25
C LEU A 99 -10.56 -14.19 -17.24
N GLY A 100 -11.44 -15.17 -17.38
CA GLY A 100 -11.26 -16.35 -18.21
C GLY A 100 -11.04 -17.61 -17.39
N THR A 101 -11.16 -18.76 -18.06
CA THR A 101 -11.15 -20.07 -17.43
C THR A 101 -9.83 -20.32 -16.70
N GLY A 102 -9.92 -20.45 -15.37
CA GLY A 102 -8.77 -20.78 -14.52
C GLY A 102 -7.78 -19.64 -14.30
N ARG A 103 -8.16 -18.41 -14.60
CA ARG A 103 -7.28 -17.23 -14.47
C ARG A 103 -7.51 -16.49 -13.17
N THR A 104 -6.43 -15.97 -12.59
CA THR A 104 -6.46 -15.07 -11.44
C THR A 104 -5.65 -13.81 -11.72
N ALA A 105 -5.95 -12.72 -11.03
CA ALA A 105 -5.19 -11.47 -11.13
C ALA A 105 -4.02 -11.47 -10.14
N LEU A 106 -2.85 -11.04 -10.62
CA LEU A 106 -1.67 -10.71 -9.82
C LEU A 106 -1.64 -9.22 -9.47
N ALA A 107 -2.02 -8.36 -10.42
CA ALA A 107 -2.10 -6.92 -10.23
C ALA A 107 -3.29 -6.34 -11.01
N ILE A 108 -3.77 -5.17 -10.58
CA ILE A 108 -4.87 -4.46 -11.21
C ILE A 108 -4.58 -2.97 -11.20
N SER A 109 -4.91 -2.29 -12.28
CA SER A 109 -4.79 -0.84 -12.39
C SER A 109 -6.01 -0.29 -13.11
N ALA A 110 -6.66 0.70 -12.51
CA ALA A 110 -7.79 1.40 -13.07
C ALA A 110 -7.35 2.79 -13.57
N GLY A 111 -7.69 3.09 -14.82
CA GLY A 111 -7.67 4.46 -15.34
C GLY A 111 -9.03 5.13 -15.12
N ALA A 112 -9.25 6.29 -15.75
CA ALA A 112 -10.48 7.07 -15.51
C ALA A 112 -11.78 6.30 -15.82
N PHE A 113 -11.81 5.46 -16.86
CA PHE A 113 -13.00 4.67 -17.25
C PHE A 113 -12.65 3.31 -17.86
N HIS A 114 -11.48 2.77 -17.53
CA HIS A 114 -11.07 1.45 -17.95
C HIS A 114 -10.24 0.80 -16.86
N THR A 115 -10.19 -0.53 -16.88
CA THR A 115 -9.48 -1.31 -15.90
C THR A 115 -8.66 -2.36 -16.62
N CYS A 116 -7.42 -2.55 -16.20
CA CYS A 116 -6.53 -3.57 -16.71
C CYS A 116 -6.09 -4.48 -15.55
N ALA A 117 -6.06 -5.79 -15.80
CA ALA A 117 -5.54 -6.79 -14.88
C ALA A 117 -4.35 -7.51 -15.50
N LEU A 118 -3.27 -7.62 -14.72
CA LEU A 118 -2.15 -8.52 -14.97
C LEU A 118 -2.50 -9.86 -14.33
N LEU A 119 -2.49 -10.91 -15.14
CA LEU A 119 -2.96 -12.23 -14.73
C LEU A 119 -1.81 -13.15 -14.31
N ASP A 120 -2.14 -14.32 -13.76
CA ASP A 120 -1.22 -15.35 -13.26
C ASP A 120 -0.27 -15.98 -14.30
N ASP A 121 -0.56 -15.82 -15.60
CA ASP A 121 0.34 -16.19 -16.71
C ASP A 121 1.12 -15.00 -17.28
N HIS A 122 1.08 -13.85 -16.60
CA HIS A 122 1.69 -12.59 -17.00
C HIS A 122 1.12 -11.93 -18.28
N SER A 123 -0.02 -12.42 -18.79
CA SER A 123 -0.81 -11.70 -19.79
C SER A 123 -1.65 -10.58 -19.15
N VAL A 124 -2.04 -9.61 -19.97
CA VAL A 124 -2.85 -8.45 -19.54
C VAL A 124 -4.20 -8.50 -20.22
N LYS A 125 -5.29 -8.31 -19.46
CA LYS A 125 -6.63 -8.07 -19.99
C LYS A 125 -7.13 -6.71 -19.56
N CYS A 126 -7.67 -5.94 -20.50
CA CYS A 126 -8.22 -4.62 -20.25
C CYS A 126 -9.69 -4.54 -20.70
N TRP A 127 -10.53 -3.87 -19.91
CA TRP A 127 -11.95 -3.65 -20.20
C TRP A 127 -12.39 -2.24 -19.81
N GLY A 128 -13.58 -1.83 -20.24
CA GLY A 128 -14.12 -0.48 -20.10
C GLY A 128 -14.04 0.34 -21.39
N ALA A 129 -13.95 1.66 -21.26
CA ALA A 129 -13.94 2.61 -22.38
C ALA A 129 -12.76 2.38 -23.34
N ASN A 130 -13.00 2.40 -24.66
CA ASN A 130 -11.93 2.15 -25.65
C ASN A 130 -11.84 3.15 -26.81
N ALA A 131 -12.49 4.31 -26.74
CA ALA A 131 -12.58 5.24 -27.88
C ALA A 131 -11.23 5.78 -28.44
N GLN A 132 -10.11 5.57 -27.74
CA GLN A 132 -8.76 5.93 -28.20
C GLN A 132 -7.79 4.74 -28.14
N GLY A 133 -8.29 3.50 -28.15
CA GLY A 133 -7.45 2.30 -28.14
C GLY A 133 -6.82 1.98 -26.79
N ARG A 134 -7.29 2.57 -25.69
CA ARG A 134 -6.70 2.41 -24.34
C ARG A 134 -6.77 0.99 -23.79
N LEU A 135 -7.59 0.12 -24.39
CA LEU A 135 -7.59 -1.31 -24.09
C LEU A 135 -6.50 -2.09 -24.85
N GLY A 136 -5.89 -1.52 -25.89
CA GLY A 136 -4.77 -2.14 -26.60
C GLY A 136 -5.18 -3.34 -27.46
N LEU A 137 -6.39 -3.33 -28.01
CA LEU A 137 -6.95 -4.46 -28.77
C LEU A 137 -6.95 -4.25 -30.30
N GLY A 138 -6.40 -3.13 -30.78
CA GLY A 138 -6.36 -2.79 -32.20
C GLY A 138 -7.73 -2.40 -32.75
N ASP A 139 -8.61 -1.89 -31.89
CA ASP A 139 -9.94 -1.38 -32.22
C ASP A 139 -10.37 -0.30 -31.21
N THR A 140 -11.51 0.35 -31.45
CA THR A 140 -12.04 1.42 -30.59
C THR A 140 -13.29 1.04 -29.79
N ALA A 141 -13.67 -0.23 -29.76
CA ALA A 141 -14.92 -0.65 -29.16
C ALA A 141 -14.75 -0.95 -27.67
N THR A 142 -15.69 -0.45 -26.85
CA THR A 142 -15.79 -0.65 -25.41
C THR A 142 -16.09 -2.11 -25.10
N ARG A 143 -15.52 -2.64 -24.01
CA ARG A 143 -15.64 -4.06 -23.57
C ARG A 143 -16.15 -4.11 -22.14
N GLY A 144 -17.01 -5.06 -21.82
CA GLY A 144 -17.54 -5.29 -20.48
C GLY A 144 -18.86 -4.59 -20.22
N ASP A 145 -19.39 -3.86 -21.20
CA ASP A 145 -20.72 -3.25 -21.20
C ASP A 145 -21.81 -4.17 -21.75
N GLN A 146 -21.45 -5.28 -22.41
CA GLN A 146 -22.41 -6.25 -22.94
C GLN A 146 -22.15 -7.70 -22.47
N PRO A 147 -23.21 -8.54 -22.41
CA PRO A 147 -23.06 -9.94 -22.07
C PRO A 147 -22.18 -10.69 -23.08
N GLY A 148 -21.23 -11.49 -22.58
CA GLY A 148 -20.36 -12.33 -23.39
C GLY A 148 -19.10 -11.64 -23.93
N GLU A 149 -18.78 -10.43 -23.48
CA GLU A 149 -17.52 -9.75 -23.83
C GLU A 149 -16.36 -10.05 -22.88
N MET A 150 -16.65 -10.59 -21.70
CA MET A 150 -15.68 -10.87 -20.65
C MET A 150 -15.22 -12.35 -20.67
N GLY A 151 -14.36 -12.72 -19.73
CA GLY A 151 -13.86 -14.09 -19.62
C GLY A 151 -12.95 -14.48 -20.78
N ASP A 152 -13.14 -15.68 -21.31
CA ASP A 152 -12.37 -16.20 -22.45
C ASP A 152 -12.64 -15.45 -23.77
N GLN A 153 -13.72 -14.67 -23.84
CA GLN A 153 -14.03 -13.84 -25.02
C GLN A 153 -13.26 -12.52 -25.02
N LEU A 154 -12.78 -12.05 -23.87
CA LEU A 154 -11.92 -10.88 -23.79
C LEU A 154 -10.50 -11.24 -24.21
N PRO A 155 -9.99 -10.73 -25.35
CA PRO A 155 -8.63 -11.02 -25.78
C PRO A 155 -7.60 -10.43 -24.80
N ALA A 156 -6.47 -11.13 -24.65
CA ALA A 156 -5.32 -10.54 -23.98
C ALA A 156 -4.68 -9.47 -24.88
N VAL A 157 -4.09 -8.44 -24.26
CA VAL A 157 -3.31 -7.42 -24.95
C VAL A 157 -2.06 -8.06 -25.55
N ASP A 158 -1.84 -7.85 -26.84
CA ASP A 158 -0.63 -8.32 -27.52
C ASP A 158 0.54 -7.36 -27.23
N LEU A 159 1.49 -7.82 -26.43
CA LEU A 159 2.70 -7.08 -26.04
C LEU A 159 3.93 -7.42 -26.90
N GLY A 160 3.77 -8.29 -27.90
CA GLY A 160 4.84 -8.74 -28.79
C GLY A 160 5.32 -10.16 -28.47
N ALA A 161 5.96 -10.78 -29.46
CA ALA A 161 6.31 -12.19 -29.40
C ALA A 161 7.34 -12.47 -28.29
N GLY A 162 6.95 -13.31 -27.33
CA GLY A 162 7.85 -13.77 -26.27
C GLY A 162 8.00 -12.80 -25.09
N HIS A 163 7.23 -11.71 -25.06
CA HIS A 163 7.22 -10.76 -23.95
C HIS A 163 5.99 -10.96 -23.06
N THR A 164 6.17 -10.72 -21.77
CA THR A 164 5.08 -10.73 -20.78
C THR A 164 5.15 -9.48 -19.92
N ALA A 165 4.04 -9.10 -19.28
CA ALA A 165 4.04 -7.93 -18.42
C ALA A 165 4.55 -8.29 -17.00
N SER A 166 5.40 -7.43 -16.46
CA SER A 166 5.83 -7.47 -15.06
C SER A 166 5.01 -6.49 -14.21
N THR A 167 4.61 -5.35 -14.76
CA THR A 167 3.67 -4.40 -14.14
C THR A 167 2.84 -3.67 -15.20
N ILE A 168 1.69 -3.13 -14.78
CA ILE A 168 0.76 -2.36 -15.60
C ILE A 168 0.35 -1.09 -14.86
N SER A 169 0.17 0.00 -15.60
CA SER A 169 -0.36 1.26 -15.08
C SER A 169 -1.31 1.89 -16.09
N ALA A 170 -2.54 2.13 -15.66
CA ALA A 170 -3.61 2.74 -16.45
C ALA A 170 -3.79 4.20 -16.02
N GLY A 171 -3.53 5.13 -16.94
CA GLY A 171 -3.83 6.55 -16.74
C GLY A 171 -5.25 6.92 -17.21
N GLY A 172 -5.53 8.22 -17.34
CA GLY A 172 -6.88 8.68 -17.69
C GLY A 172 -7.40 8.20 -19.06
N ALA A 173 -6.53 8.00 -20.04
CA ALA A 173 -6.91 7.55 -21.39
C ALA A 173 -5.84 6.75 -22.13
N HIS A 174 -4.81 6.29 -21.42
CA HIS A 174 -3.70 5.50 -21.94
C HIS A 174 -3.27 4.48 -20.88
N THR A 175 -2.56 3.46 -21.32
CA THR A 175 -2.07 2.38 -20.46
C THR A 175 -0.63 2.09 -20.82
N CYS A 176 0.20 1.81 -19.83
CA CYS A 176 1.59 1.41 -20.00
C CYS A 176 1.83 0.08 -19.28
N ALA A 177 2.73 -0.73 -19.82
CA ALA A 177 3.24 -1.93 -19.18
C ALA A 177 4.76 -1.91 -19.20
N VAL A 178 5.36 -2.34 -18.08
CA VAL A 178 6.76 -2.78 -18.05
C VAL A 178 6.76 -4.26 -18.36
N LEU A 179 7.64 -4.69 -19.26
CA LEU A 179 7.77 -6.07 -19.69
C LEU A 179 8.76 -6.84 -18.80
N ASP A 180 8.91 -8.13 -19.06
CA ASP A 180 9.80 -9.04 -18.34
C ASP A 180 11.30 -8.72 -18.51
N ASP A 181 11.65 -7.97 -19.54
CA ASP A 181 13.01 -7.45 -19.80
C ASP A 181 13.21 -5.99 -19.36
N GLY A 182 12.22 -5.38 -18.71
CA GLY A 182 12.25 -3.98 -18.27
C GLY A 182 11.94 -2.95 -19.38
N THR A 183 11.60 -3.41 -20.59
CA THR A 183 11.09 -2.54 -21.66
C THR A 183 9.73 -1.97 -21.30
N VAL A 184 9.43 -0.73 -21.69
CA VAL A 184 8.11 -0.11 -21.53
C VAL A 184 7.38 -0.05 -22.85
N LYS A 185 6.11 -0.50 -22.86
CA LYS A 185 5.17 -0.28 -23.98
C LYS A 185 3.95 0.48 -23.47
N CYS A 186 3.57 1.54 -24.18
CA CYS A 186 2.41 2.36 -23.86
C CYS A 186 1.46 2.44 -25.05
N TRP A 187 0.16 2.37 -24.79
CA TRP A 187 -0.91 2.46 -25.79
C TRP A 187 -2.10 3.30 -25.31
N GLY A 188 -3.01 3.63 -26.22
CA GLY A 188 -4.13 4.52 -25.98
C GLY A 188 -3.91 5.92 -26.56
N ARG A 189 -4.45 6.94 -25.89
CA ARG A 189 -4.37 8.34 -26.32
C ARG A 189 -2.93 8.87 -26.29
N ASN A 190 -2.51 9.60 -27.32
CA ASN A 190 -1.15 10.20 -27.38
C ASN A 190 -1.08 11.69 -27.77
N ARG A 191 -2.17 12.47 -27.64
CA ARG A 191 -2.21 13.85 -28.17
C ARG A 191 -1.18 14.82 -27.56
N ALA A 192 -0.64 14.51 -26.38
CA ALA A 192 0.36 15.31 -25.69
C ALA A 192 1.70 14.56 -25.56
N GLY A 193 1.90 13.46 -26.31
CA GLY A 193 3.12 12.65 -26.22
C GLY A 193 3.16 11.70 -25.04
N GLN A 194 2.03 11.45 -24.34
CA GLN A 194 2.00 10.61 -23.13
C GLN A 194 2.40 9.14 -23.33
N LEU A 195 2.45 8.67 -24.58
CA LEU A 195 3.00 7.34 -24.90
C LEU A 195 4.53 7.36 -25.03
N GLY A 196 5.17 8.52 -25.13
CA GLY A 196 6.63 8.63 -25.18
C GLY A 196 7.25 8.10 -26.47
N LEU A 197 6.53 8.20 -27.59
CA LEU A 197 6.94 7.62 -28.88
C LEU A 197 7.54 8.64 -29.86
N GLY A 198 7.69 9.91 -29.45
CA GLY A 198 8.20 10.98 -30.28
C GLY A 198 7.21 11.42 -31.38
N ASP A 199 5.92 11.19 -31.15
CA ASP A 199 4.81 11.58 -32.01
C ASP A 199 3.53 11.79 -31.19
N THR A 200 2.45 12.19 -31.85
CA THR A 200 1.14 12.45 -31.22
C THR A 200 0.02 11.49 -31.63
N ALA A 201 0.36 10.40 -32.33
CA ALA A 201 -0.62 9.42 -32.79
C ALA A 201 -0.96 8.45 -31.65
N SER A 202 -2.25 8.16 -31.47
CA SER A 202 -2.70 7.09 -30.57
C SER A 202 -2.17 5.73 -31.03
N ARG A 203 -2.24 4.73 -30.15
CA ARG A 203 -1.93 3.33 -30.49
C ARG A 203 -2.99 2.41 -29.90
N GLY A 204 -3.28 1.32 -30.61
CA GLY A 204 -4.22 0.30 -30.18
C GLY A 204 -5.67 0.61 -30.58
N ASP A 205 -5.91 1.69 -31.31
CA ASP A 205 -7.19 2.07 -31.90
C ASP A 205 -7.38 1.54 -33.33
N GLN A 206 -6.32 1.03 -33.96
CA GLN A 206 -6.39 0.42 -35.29
C GLN A 206 -5.74 -0.98 -35.37
N PRO A 207 -6.18 -1.83 -36.31
CA PRO A 207 -5.57 -3.14 -36.51
C PRO A 207 -4.09 -3.03 -36.90
N GLY A 208 -3.25 -3.84 -36.26
CA GLY A 208 -1.81 -3.92 -36.58
C GLY A 208 -0.93 -2.90 -35.86
N GLU A 209 -1.46 -2.16 -34.89
CA GLU A 209 -0.67 -1.23 -34.06
C GLU A 209 -0.08 -1.86 -32.79
N MET A 210 -0.57 -3.04 -32.41
CA MET A 210 -0.19 -3.75 -31.19
C MET A 210 0.87 -4.83 -31.47
N GLY A 211 1.31 -5.54 -30.42
CA GLY A 211 2.30 -6.61 -30.53
C GLY A 211 3.69 -6.09 -30.88
N ASP A 212 4.36 -6.74 -31.83
CA ASP A 212 5.69 -6.34 -32.33
C ASP A 212 5.67 -5.00 -33.08
N GLN A 213 4.49 -4.54 -33.51
CA GLN A 213 4.34 -3.23 -34.17
C GLN A 213 4.22 -2.08 -33.17
N LEU A 214 3.91 -2.36 -31.90
CA LEU A 214 3.88 -1.34 -30.87
C LEU A 214 5.33 -1.00 -30.47
N PRO A 215 5.83 0.22 -30.76
CA PRO A 215 7.20 0.58 -30.44
C PRO A 215 7.40 0.63 -28.93
N ALA A 216 8.59 0.25 -28.49
CA ALA A 216 9.03 0.48 -27.12
C ALA A 216 9.28 1.97 -26.87
N VAL A 217 9.03 2.42 -25.63
CA VAL A 217 9.43 3.75 -25.17
C VAL A 217 10.95 3.78 -25.03
N ASP A 218 11.60 4.78 -25.64
CA ASP A 218 13.04 4.98 -25.51
C ASP A 218 13.36 5.66 -24.17
N LEU A 219 13.91 4.90 -23.22
CA LEU A 219 14.32 5.36 -21.89
C LEU A 219 15.79 5.79 -21.84
N GLY A 220 16.52 5.72 -22.95
CA GLY A 220 17.94 6.05 -23.03
C GLY A 220 18.83 4.81 -23.01
N SER A 221 20.10 5.03 -23.32
CA SER A 221 21.05 3.96 -23.57
C SER A 221 21.38 3.16 -22.30
N GLY A 222 20.95 1.90 -22.28
CA GLY A 222 21.27 0.95 -21.22
C GLY A 222 20.37 1.02 -19.99
N HIS A 223 19.27 1.77 -20.05
CA HIS A 223 18.30 1.85 -18.95
C HIS A 223 17.12 0.92 -19.16
N THR A 224 16.65 0.34 -18.06
CA THR A 224 15.41 -0.42 -18.00
C THR A 224 14.48 0.17 -16.94
N ALA A 225 13.17 0.05 -17.13
CA ALA A 225 12.21 0.50 -16.13
C ALA A 225 12.00 -0.60 -15.07
N THR A 226 12.04 -0.21 -13.80
CA THR A 226 11.57 -1.06 -12.70
C THR A 226 10.11 -0.81 -12.38
N ALA A 227 9.61 0.38 -12.72
CA ALA A 227 8.20 0.72 -12.57
C ALA A 227 7.77 1.86 -13.50
N VAL A 228 6.46 1.96 -13.75
CA VAL A 228 5.85 3.02 -14.55
C VAL A 228 4.55 3.50 -13.88
N GLY A 229 4.34 4.81 -13.86
CA GLY A 229 3.09 5.44 -13.43
C GLY A 229 2.51 6.26 -14.57
N ALA A 230 1.30 5.94 -15.00
CA ALA A 230 0.53 6.66 -16.00
C ALA A 230 -0.64 7.38 -15.30
N ALA A 231 -0.80 8.67 -15.55
CA ALA A 231 -1.83 9.46 -14.88
C ALA A 231 -2.68 10.27 -15.86
N GLY A 232 -3.91 10.58 -15.47
CA GLY A 232 -4.75 11.54 -16.17
C GLY A 232 -6.20 11.54 -15.67
N ASN A 233 -6.86 12.69 -15.78
CA ASN A 233 -8.26 12.90 -15.40
C ASN A 233 -9.13 12.96 -16.65
N PHE A 234 -10.41 12.66 -16.47
CA PHE A 234 -11.48 13.05 -17.36
C PHE A 234 -12.62 13.76 -16.60
N ASP A 235 -12.58 15.09 -16.57
CA ASP A 235 -13.69 15.89 -16.01
C ASP A 235 -14.86 15.93 -17.02
N PHE A 236 -16.05 15.50 -16.58
CA PHE A 236 -17.28 15.52 -17.38
C PHE A 236 -18.05 16.86 -17.28
N GLY A 237 -17.55 17.84 -16.53
CA GLY A 237 -18.19 19.15 -16.36
C GLY A 237 -17.25 20.32 -16.68
N ILE A 238 -17.74 21.29 -17.45
CA ILE A 238 -17.13 22.61 -17.68
C ILE A 238 -15.74 22.61 -18.36
N THR A 239 -15.80 22.58 -19.70
CA THR A 239 -14.71 22.72 -20.69
C THR A 239 -13.99 21.39 -20.97
N PHE A 240 -14.24 20.83 -22.16
CA PHE A 240 -13.35 19.86 -22.79
C PHE A 240 -11.89 20.35 -22.62
N ASN A 241 -11.11 19.76 -21.72
CA ASN A 241 -9.66 19.92 -21.74
C ASN A 241 -9.04 18.63 -22.29
N PRO A 242 -8.81 18.55 -23.61
CA PRO A 242 -8.61 17.30 -24.31
C PRO A 242 -7.16 16.79 -24.27
N GLY A 243 -6.49 16.69 -23.11
CA GLY A 243 -5.12 16.18 -23.15
C GLY A 243 -4.27 16.14 -21.88
N LEU A 244 -4.86 16.02 -20.69
CA LEU A 244 -4.10 16.11 -19.44
C LEU A 244 -3.65 14.72 -18.96
N SER A 245 -2.56 14.23 -19.55
CA SER A 245 -1.97 12.95 -19.15
C SER A 245 -0.45 13.02 -19.23
N SER A 246 0.21 12.53 -18.19
CA SER A 246 1.65 12.35 -18.11
C SER A 246 1.95 10.90 -17.72
N THR A 247 3.18 10.50 -18.00
CA THR A 247 3.71 9.19 -17.64
C THR A 247 5.09 9.41 -17.06
N CYS A 248 5.43 8.70 -16.00
CA CYS A 248 6.78 8.66 -15.47
C CYS A 248 7.24 7.22 -15.28
N ALA A 249 8.52 6.96 -15.49
CA ALA A 249 9.15 5.68 -15.19
C ALA A 249 10.25 5.86 -14.16
N LEU A 250 10.30 4.91 -13.21
CA LEU A 250 11.44 4.71 -12.33
C LEU A 250 12.37 3.69 -12.99
N LEU A 251 13.64 4.07 -13.16
CA LEU A 251 14.64 3.29 -13.87
C LEU A 251 15.48 2.42 -12.91
N ASP A 252 16.25 1.51 -13.49
CA ASP A 252 17.15 0.58 -12.81
C ASP A 252 18.29 1.24 -12.02
N ASP A 253 18.64 2.48 -12.35
CA ASP A 253 19.56 3.33 -11.59
C ASP A 253 18.86 4.23 -10.55
N ALA A 254 17.57 3.99 -10.30
CA ALA A 254 16.70 4.76 -9.41
C ALA A 254 16.47 6.23 -9.81
N SER A 255 16.82 6.60 -11.05
CA SER A 255 16.42 7.86 -11.65
C SER A 255 14.98 7.81 -12.17
N VAL A 256 14.36 8.98 -12.31
CA VAL A 256 12.98 9.12 -12.79
C VAL A 256 12.99 9.87 -14.11
N LYS A 257 12.32 9.34 -15.14
CA LYS A 257 12.04 10.06 -16.39
C LYS A 257 10.54 10.25 -16.56
N CYS A 258 10.11 11.46 -16.91
CA CYS A 258 8.70 11.81 -17.09
C CYS A 258 8.46 12.39 -18.48
N TRP A 259 7.36 12.01 -19.12
CA TRP A 259 6.93 12.49 -20.44
C TRP A 259 5.41 12.68 -20.54
N GLY A 260 4.94 13.26 -21.64
CA GLY A 260 3.56 13.66 -21.86
C GLY A 260 3.33 15.14 -21.61
N LEU A 261 2.14 15.49 -21.10
CA LEU A 261 1.77 16.88 -20.88
C LEU A 261 2.56 17.52 -19.74
N ASN A 262 3.04 18.75 -19.93
CA ASN A 262 3.81 19.49 -18.92
C ASN A 262 3.33 20.92 -18.63
N ALA A 263 2.12 21.30 -19.01
CA ALA A 263 1.65 22.69 -18.89
C ALA A 263 1.67 23.27 -17.45
N SER A 264 1.80 22.42 -16.43
CA SER A 264 1.89 22.81 -15.01
C SER A 264 3.17 22.33 -14.33
N GLY A 265 4.21 21.96 -15.10
CA GLY A 265 5.48 21.48 -14.54
C GLY A 265 5.44 20.05 -14.01
N GLY A 266 4.40 19.28 -14.32
CA GLY A 266 4.19 17.91 -13.83
C GLY A 266 5.28 16.91 -14.25
N LEU A 267 6.08 17.22 -15.27
CA LEU A 267 7.24 16.41 -15.64
C LEU A 267 8.48 16.71 -14.77
N GLY A 268 8.49 17.81 -14.01
CA GLY A 268 9.58 18.14 -13.09
C GLY A 268 10.90 18.51 -13.80
N LEU A 269 10.82 19.07 -15.02
CA LEU A 269 11.98 19.39 -15.86
C LEU A 269 12.38 20.88 -15.82
N GLY A 270 11.69 21.69 -15.01
CA GLY A 270 11.96 23.13 -14.89
C GLY A 270 11.48 23.95 -16.09
N ASP A 271 10.47 23.44 -16.80
CA ASP A 271 9.82 24.09 -17.93
C ASP A 271 8.38 23.61 -18.09
N THR A 272 7.68 24.13 -19.10
CA THR A 272 6.28 23.80 -19.39
C THR A 272 6.09 23.07 -20.73
N ALA A 273 7.17 22.65 -21.37
CA ALA A 273 7.09 21.96 -22.66
C ALA A 273 6.73 20.49 -22.45
N ASN A 274 5.85 19.97 -23.30
CA ASN A 274 5.56 18.53 -23.33
C ASN A 274 6.83 17.75 -23.73
N ARG A 275 6.79 16.43 -23.52
CA ARG A 275 7.84 15.51 -24.00
C ARG A 275 7.21 14.29 -24.63
N GLY A 276 7.84 13.79 -25.68
CA GLY A 276 7.40 12.60 -26.39
C GLY A 276 6.36 12.88 -27.47
N ASP A 277 6.01 14.15 -27.70
CA ASP A 277 5.15 14.61 -28.78
C ASP A 277 5.92 15.00 -30.05
N GLY A 278 7.25 15.17 -29.95
CA GLY A 278 8.14 15.44 -31.06
C GLY A 278 9.31 14.45 -31.21
N PRO A 279 9.86 14.31 -32.43
CA PRO A 279 11.01 13.43 -32.68
C PRO A 279 12.26 13.95 -31.97
N GLY A 280 12.98 13.05 -31.30
CA GLY A 280 14.25 13.35 -30.63
C GLY A 280 14.11 13.93 -29.22
N GLU A 281 12.91 13.89 -28.63
CA GLU A 281 12.67 14.32 -27.23
C GLU A 281 12.86 13.21 -26.20
N MET A 282 12.84 11.95 -26.65
CA MET A 282 12.93 10.76 -25.80
C MET A 282 14.37 10.20 -25.76
N GLY A 283 14.57 9.11 -25.03
CA GLY A 283 15.87 8.47 -24.90
C GLY A 283 16.86 9.26 -24.06
N ASP A 284 18.09 9.37 -24.54
CA ASP A 284 19.16 10.16 -23.89
C ASP A 284 18.89 11.68 -23.95
N ALA A 285 17.99 12.12 -24.83
CA ALA A 285 17.60 13.52 -24.93
C ALA A 285 16.60 13.94 -23.84
N LEU A 286 15.90 12.97 -23.22
CA LEU A 286 15.00 13.22 -22.10
C LEU A 286 15.81 13.25 -20.80
N PRO A 287 15.93 14.41 -20.12
CA PRO A 287 16.61 14.48 -18.84
C PRO A 287 15.86 13.70 -17.77
N ALA A 288 16.61 13.14 -16.81
CA ALA A 288 16.01 12.66 -15.57
C ALA A 288 15.51 13.84 -14.73
N VAL A 289 14.47 13.60 -13.93
CA VAL A 289 13.96 14.55 -12.94
C VAL A 289 15.03 14.79 -11.87
N ASP A 290 15.35 16.06 -11.62
CA ASP A 290 16.30 16.43 -10.56
C ASP A 290 15.63 16.33 -9.18
N LEU A 291 15.99 15.28 -8.44
CA LEU A 291 15.49 15.00 -7.08
C LEU A 291 16.39 15.60 -5.98
N GLY A 292 17.47 16.29 -6.35
CA GLY A 292 18.45 16.89 -5.45
C GLY A 292 19.77 16.13 -5.44
N THR A 293 20.79 16.78 -4.88
CA THR A 293 22.16 16.25 -4.84
C THR A 293 22.21 14.94 -4.06
N ASP A 294 22.75 13.89 -4.68
CA ASP A 294 22.90 12.55 -4.10
C ASP A 294 21.58 11.93 -3.61
N ARG A 295 20.48 12.17 -4.33
CA ARG A 295 19.16 11.61 -4.02
C ARG A 295 18.66 10.71 -5.13
N SER A 296 18.02 9.61 -4.75
CA SER A 296 17.36 8.66 -5.65
C SER A 296 15.94 8.34 -5.17
N ALA A 297 15.03 8.04 -6.09
CA ALA A 297 13.66 7.67 -5.74
C ALA A 297 13.56 6.19 -5.37
N THR A 298 12.86 5.88 -4.29
CA THR A 298 12.49 4.51 -3.88
C THR A 298 11.02 4.20 -4.15
N ALA A 299 10.18 5.22 -4.27
CA ALA A 299 8.79 5.11 -4.70
C ALA A 299 8.39 6.33 -5.51
N LEU A 300 7.43 6.16 -6.41
CA LEU A 300 6.90 7.19 -7.28
C LEU A 300 5.38 7.06 -7.35
N ALA A 301 4.68 8.18 -7.19
CA ALA A 301 3.25 8.30 -7.47
C ALA A 301 3.03 9.43 -8.48
N VAL A 302 2.22 9.15 -9.49
CA VAL A 302 1.90 10.09 -10.58
C VAL A 302 0.40 10.31 -10.56
N GLY A 303 -0.01 11.55 -10.34
CA GLY A 303 -1.40 12.00 -10.36
C GLY A 303 -1.68 12.85 -11.60
N TRP A 304 -2.89 13.39 -11.70
CA TRP A 304 -3.38 14.07 -12.91
C TRP A 304 -2.46 15.18 -13.44
N GLY A 305 -1.92 16.00 -12.54
CA GLY A 305 -1.06 17.12 -12.90
C GLY A 305 0.18 17.26 -12.02
N HIS A 306 0.36 16.36 -11.05
CA HIS A 306 1.46 16.38 -10.10
C HIS A 306 2.01 14.98 -9.88
N ALA A 307 3.28 14.91 -9.49
CA ALA A 307 3.94 13.68 -9.12
C ALA A 307 4.67 13.86 -7.81
N CYS A 308 4.86 12.76 -7.09
CA CYS A 308 5.56 12.72 -5.82
C CYS A 308 6.51 11.53 -5.78
N ALA A 309 7.72 11.74 -5.26
CA ALA A 309 8.71 10.69 -5.06
C ALA A 309 9.12 10.61 -3.59
N VAL A 310 9.14 9.39 -3.05
CA VAL A 310 9.83 9.08 -1.78
C VAL A 310 11.28 8.83 -2.12
N LEU A 311 12.19 9.49 -1.41
CA LEU A 311 13.62 9.42 -1.61
C LEU A 311 14.28 8.38 -0.69
N ASP A 312 15.52 8.03 -0.98
CA ASP A 312 16.35 7.09 -0.23
C ASP A 312 16.58 7.46 1.24
N ASP A 313 16.42 8.73 1.61
CA ASP A 313 16.46 9.21 2.99
C ASP A 313 15.09 9.31 3.67
N GLY A 314 14.02 8.86 3.00
CA GLY A 314 12.64 8.91 3.49
C GLY A 314 11.95 10.27 3.32
N ALA A 315 12.63 11.27 2.72
CA ALA A 315 11.99 12.53 2.36
C ALA A 315 10.99 12.34 1.21
N LEU A 316 9.92 13.14 1.22
CA LEU A 316 8.93 13.19 0.15
C LEU A 316 9.08 14.50 -0.62
N LYS A 317 9.28 14.42 -1.94
CA LYS A 317 9.25 15.59 -2.84
C LYS A 317 8.08 15.48 -3.79
N CYS A 318 7.31 16.55 -3.94
CA CYS A 318 6.17 16.64 -4.85
C CYS A 318 6.33 17.84 -5.79
N TRP A 319 6.00 17.66 -7.07
CA TRP A 319 6.07 18.70 -8.10
C TRP A 319 4.88 18.64 -9.06
N GLY A 320 4.69 19.69 -9.84
CA GLY A 320 3.60 19.85 -10.81
C GLY A 320 2.52 20.83 -10.35
N LEU A 321 1.28 20.55 -10.74
CA LEU A 321 0.11 21.36 -10.42
C LEU A 321 -0.11 21.47 -8.91
N ASN A 322 -0.35 22.67 -8.41
CA ASN A 322 -0.54 22.94 -6.98
C ASN A 322 -1.72 23.87 -6.66
N GLY A 323 -2.66 24.05 -7.60
CA GLY A 323 -3.78 24.98 -7.44
C GLY A 323 -4.61 24.74 -6.17
N ASN A 324 -4.65 23.50 -5.67
CA ASN A 324 -5.37 23.11 -4.46
C ASN A 324 -4.44 22.76 -3.28
N GLY A 325 -3.16 23.12 -3.34
CA GLY A 325 -2.19 22.77 -2.30
C GLY A 325 -1.75 21.29 -2.34
N GLN A 326 -2.04 20.54 -3.41
CA GLN A 326 -1.76 19.10 -3.51
C GLN A 326 -0.28 18.72 -3.44
N LEU A 327 0.64 19.67 -3.59
CA LEU A 327 2.07 19.45 -3.36
C LEU A 327 2.44 19.50 -1.86
N GLY A 328 1.60 20.08 -1.01
CA GLY A 328 1.84 20.13 0.44
C GLY A 328 3.00 21.06 0.84
N LEU A 329 3.23 22.12 0.06
CA LEU A 329 4.35 23.07 0.26
C LEU A 329 3.92 24.37 0.95
N GLY A 330 2.69 24.46 1.46
CA GLY A 330 2.16 25.62 2.18
C GLY A 330 1.86 26.81 1.26
N GLY A 331 1.37 26.55 0.06
CA GLY A 331 1.05 27.55 -0.97
C GLY A 331 0.41 26.90 -2.20
N ASN A 332 -0.05 27.72 -3.16
CA ASN A 332 -0.72 27.25 -4.39
C ASN A 332 0.13 27.34 -5.67
N SER A 333 1.43 27.65 -5.55
CA SER A 333 2.31 27.75 -6.71
C SER A 333 2.70 26.37 -7.22
N ASN A 334 2.57 26.15 -8.53
CA ASN A 334 3.11 24.98 -9.21
C ASN A 334 4.62 24.88 -8.97
N ARG A 335 5.17 23.68 -9.20
CA ARG A 335 6.61 23.43 -9.13
C ARG A 335 7.06 22.62 -10.33
N GLY A 336 8.24 22.92 -10.83
CA GLY A 336 8.82 22.22 -11.98
C GLY A 336 8.44 22.85 -13.31
N ASP A 337 7.71 23.97 -13.29
CA ASP A 337 7.41 24.82 -14.45
C ASP A 337 8.45 25.94 -14.67
N GLY A 338 9.34 26.16 -13.70
CA GLY A 338 10.49 27.07 -13.79
C GLY A 338 11.85 26.42 -13.51
N ALA A 339 12.92 26.97 -14.11
CA ALA A 339 14.26 26.39 -14.09
C ALA A 339 14.91 26.27 -12.70
N ASP A 340 14.44 27.05 -11.70
CA ASP A 340 15.01 27.12 -10.35
C ASP A 340 14.06 26.54 -9.28
N GLU A 341 13.26 25.53 -9.64
CA GLU A 341 12.23 24.97 -8.77
C GLU A 341 12.42 23.50 -8.38
N MET A 342 13.33 22.81 -9.07
CA MET A 342 13.60 21.38 -8.89
C MET A 342 14.93 21.16 -8.15
N GLY A 343 15.30 19.89 -7.94
CA GLY A 343 16.55 19.54 -7.27
C GLY A 343 16.57 19.95 -5.80
N ASP A 344 17.69 20.52 -5.37
CA ASP A 344 17.86 21.02 -3.99
C ASP A 344 17.00 22.25 -3.67
N LEU A 345 16.46 22.91 -4.70
CA LEU A 345 15.55 24.06 -4.54
C LEU A 345 14.11 23.64 -4.28
N LEU A 346 13.74 22.39 -4.56
CA LEU A 346 12.44 21.83 -4.22
C LEU A 346 12.44 21.39 -2.75
N PRO A 347 11.67 22.05 -1.86
CA PRO A 347 11.60 21.63 -0.46
C PRO A 347 10.94 20.26 -0.35
N ALA A 348 11.39 19.47 0.63
CA ALA A 348 10.65 18.28 1.04
C ALA A 348 9.31 18.68 1.68
N VAL A 349 8.28 17.86 1.47
CA VAL A 349 6.98 18.01 2.12
C VAL A 349 7.15 17.83 3.63
N ASP A 350 6.62 18.76 4.41
CA ASP A 350 6.64 18.66 5.87
C ASP A 350 5.58 17.66 6.34
N LEU A 351 6.02 16.47 6.76
CA LEU A 351 5.18 15.38 7.25
C LEU A 351 5.05 15.37 8.79
N GLY A 352 5.69 16.33 9.47
CA GLY A 352 5.71 16.47 10.92
C GLY A 352 7.05 16.08 11.53
N THR A 353 7.23 16.45 12.80
CA THR A 353 8.51 16.33 13.49
C THR A 353 8.98 14.88 13.57
N GLY A 354 10.09 14.57 12.89
CA GLY A 354 10.72 13.25 12.91
C GLY A 354 9.93 12.17 12.17
N ARG A 355 9.08 12.55 11.21
CA ARG A 355 8.32 11.62 10.38
C ARG A 355 8.94 11.53 8.98
N THR A 356 8.90 10.35 8.38
CA THR A 356 9.32 10.06 7.00
C THR A 356 8.21 9.35 6.25
N ALA A 357 8.18 9.50 4.93
CA ALA A 357 7.24 8.76 4.09
C ALA A 357 7.79 7.36 3.81
N VAL A 358 6.92 6.35 3.93
CA VAL A 358 7.21 4.98 3.46
C VAL A 358 6.40 4.63 2.21
N GLY A 359 5.33 5.37 1.95
CA GLY A 359 4.51 5.25 0.74
C GLY A 359 3.80 6.56 0.44
N VAL A 360 3.49 6.77 -0.83
CA VAL A 360 2.75 7.94 -1.32
C VAL A 360 1.77 7.51 -2.40
N SER A 361 0.62 8.17 -2.43
CA SER A 361 -0.39 8.02 -3.47
C SER A 361 -0.95 9.40 -3.83
N THR A 362 -1.14 9.63 -5.12
CA THR A 362 -1.59 10.90 -5.69
C THR A 362 -2.90 10.67 -6.41
N GLY A 363 -3.96 11.40 -6.03
CA GLY A 363 -5.20 11.46 -6.80
C GLY A 363 -5.17 12.59 -7.83
N ASP A 364 -6.36 13.03 -8.24
CA ASP A 364 -6.52 14.15 -9.16
C ASP A 364 -5.93 15.46 -8.65
N GLN A 365 -6.28 15.82 -7.41
CA GLN A 365 -5.98 17.13 -6.82
C GLN A 365 -5.71 17.03 -5.32
N HIS A 366 -5.41 15.83 -4.82
CA HIS A 366 -5.01 15.56 -3.45
C HIS A 366 -3.94 14.48 -3.42
N THR A 367 -3.20 14.43 -2.31
CA THR A 367 -2.08 13.52 -2.10
C THR A 367 -2.17 12.97 -0.69
N CYS A 368 -1.84 11.69 -0.55
CA CYS A 368 -1.76 11.04 0.75
C CYS A 368 -0.44 10.30 0.90
N ALA A 369 0.12 10.32 2.10
CA ALA A 369 1.34 9.60 2.44
C ALA A 369 1.14 8.70 3.66
N VAL A 370 1.66 7.48 3.56
CA VAL A 370 1.86 6.57 4.70
C VAL A 370 3.20 6.90 5.31
N LEU A 371 3.23 7.12 6.62
CA LEU A 371 4.44 7.48 7.36
C LEU A 371 5.06 6.25 8.05
N ASP A 372 6.32 6.37 8.50
CA ASP A 372 7.08 5.29 9.16
C ASP A 372 6.46 4.71 10.45
N ASP A 373 5.52 5.40 11.08
CA ASP A 373 4.74 4.93 12.23
C ASP A 373 3.42 4.26 11.80
N GLY A 374 3.14 4.21 10.50
CA GLY A 374 1.92 3.69 9.90
C GLY A 374 0.72 4.64 9.95
N SER A 375 0.90 5.89 10.40
CA SER A 375 -0.14 6.91 10.25
C SER A 375 -0.26 7.37 8.81
N LEU A 376 -1.45 7.85 8.47
CA LEU A 376 -1.82 8.37 7.16
C LEU A 376 -2.05 9.88 7.26
N LYS A 377 -1.39 10.65 6.40
CA LYS A 377 -1.70 12.08 6.20
C LYS A 377 -2.13 12.34 4.77
N CYS A 378 -3.20 13.10 4.60
CA CYS A 378 -3.74 13.51 3.31
C CYS A 378 -3.86 15.04 3.24
N TRP A 379 -3.53 15.63 2.09
CA TRP A 379 -3.61 17.06 1.83
C TRP A 379 -3.98 17.34 0.36
N GLY A 380 -4.25 18.58 0.02
CA GLY A 380 -4.82 19.01 -1.26
C GLY A 380 -6.32 19.28 -1.17
N ARG A 381 -7.01 19.19 -2.30
CA ARG A 381 -8.46 19.45 -2.44
C ARG A 381 -9.28 18.60 -1.47
N ASN A 382 -10.33 19.18 -0.87
CA ASN A 382 -11.18 18.49 0.11
C ASN A 382 -12.70 18.77 -0.04
N ASP A 383 -13.17 19.25 -1.19
CA ASP A 383 -14.59 19.65 -1.37
C ASP A 383 -15.60 18.53 -1.07
N ASN A 384 -15.20 17.26 -1.21
CA ASN A 384 -16.02 16.08 -0.96
C ASN A 384 -15.52 15.27 0.24
N GLY A 385 -14.68 15.84 1.11
CA GLY A 385 -14.14 15.11 2.27
C GLY A 385 -13.06 14.09 1.92
N GLN A 386 -12.47 14.14 0.71
CA GLN A 386 -11.46 13.17 0.25
C GLN A 386 -10.19 13.11 1.12
N LEU A 387 -9.92 14.11 1.96
CA LEU A 387 -8.82 14.06 2.93
C LEU A 387 -9.15 13.21 4.16
N GLY A 388 -10.43 12.88 4.40
CA GLY A 388 -10.83 12.01 5.51
C GLY A 388 -10.65 12.65 6.89
N GLN A 389 -10.77 13.97 6.97
CA GLN A 389 -10.54 14.74 8.20
C GLN A 389 -11.84 15.12 8.93
N GLY A 390 -13.00 14.71 8.40
CA GLY A 390 -14.31 15.04 8.95
C GLY A 390 -14.71 16.51 8.74
N ASP A 391 -14.18 17.10 7.67
CA ASP A 391 -14.46 18.46 7.21
C ASP A 391 -14.23 18.55 5.68
N THR A 392 -14.64 19.66 5.08
CA THR A 392 -14.44 19.98 3.64
C THR A 392 -13.35 21.01 3.39
N THR A 393 -12.51 21.28 4.39
CA THR A 393 -11.50 22.32 4.29
C THR A 393 -10.27 21.76 3.57
N GLN A 394 -9.79 22.48 2.57
CA GLN A 394 -8.55 22.18 1.86
C GLN A 394 -7.33 22.29 2.79
N ARG A 395 -6.22 21.61 2.50
CA ARG A 395 -4.95 21.75 3.24
C ARG A 395 -3.76 21.73 2.31
N GLY A 396 -2.69 22.42 2.67
CA GLY A 396 -1.43 22.46 1.95
C GLY A 396 -1.29 23.67 1.02
N ASP A 397 -2.34 24.48 0.92
CA ASP A 397 -2.41 25.74 0.18
C ASP A 397 -2.06 26.96 1.04
N GLY A 398 -2.06 26.83 2.37
CA GLY A 398 -1.70 27.89 3.31
C GLY A 398 -0.44 27.60 4.15
N PRO A 399 0.27 28.65 4.61
CA PRO A 399 1.37 28.49 5.53
C PRO A 399 0.88 27.94 6.88
N GLY A 400 1.57 26.92 7.41
CA GLY A 400 1.26 26.33 8.71
C GLY A 400 0.15 25.28 8.71
N GLU A 401 -0.29 24.81 7.54
CA GLU A 401 -1.29 23.73 7.42
C GLU A 401 -0.67 22.33 7.39
N MET A 402 0.62 22.25 7.04
CA MET A 402 1.38 21.00 6.91
C MET A 402 2.12 20.65 8.21
N GLY A 403 2.89 19.57 8.18
CA GLY A 403 3.69 19.14 9.33
C GLY A 403 2.84 18.63 10.48
N ASP A 404 3.19 19.03 11.71
CA ASP A 404 2.46 18.65 12.93
C ASP A 404 1.05 19.28 13.02
N GLN A 405 0.74 20.27 12.19
CA GLN A 405 -0.59 20.88 12.12
C GLN A 405 -1.54 20.09 11.22
N LEU A 406 -1.03 19.26 10.30
CA LEU A 406 -1.85 18.40 9.47
C LEU A 406 -2.31 17.18 10.28
N PRO A 407 -3.62 17.01 10.53
CA PRO A 407 -4.13 15.86 11.26
C PRO A 407 -3.87 14.57 10.49
N ALA A 408 -3.55 13.50 11.21
CA ALA A 408 -3.61 12.17 10.64
C ALA A 408 -5.07 11.77 10.39
N VAL A 409 -5.31 10.99 9.34
CA VAL A 409 -6.63 10.43 9.03
C VAL A 409 -7.02 9.44 10.11
N ASP A 410 -8.20 9.62 10.70
CA ASP A 410 -8.77 8.67 11.66
C ASP A 410 -9.39 7.49 10.89
N LEU A 411 -8.66 6.39 10.84
CA LEU A 411 -9.11 5.13 10.22
C LEU A 411 -9.84 4.23 11.21
N GLY A 412 -10.10 4.73 12.42
CA GLY A 412 -10.72 4.00 13.51
C GLY A 412 -9.69 3.14 14.21
N GLY A 413 -9.96 2.81 15.46
CA GLY A 413 -9.07 1.98 16.27
C GLY A 413 -9.81 0.77 16.78
N TRP A 414 -9.07 -0.22 17.26
CA TRP A 414 -9.67 -1.21 18.14
C TRP A 414 -10.09 -0.48 19.43
N ARG A 415 -11.38 -0.16 19.60
CA ARG A 415 -11.88 0.52 20.81
C ARG A 415 -11.53 -0.29 22.08
N LEU A 416 -10.54 0.18 22.84
CA LEU A 416 -10.34 -0.17 24.25
C LEU A 416 -11.33 0.64 25.10
N THR A 417 -12.60 0.23 25.16
CA THR A 417 -13.60 0.86 26.04
C THR A 417 -13.38 0.45 27.51
N THR A 418 -12.43 1.07 28.22
CA THR A 418 -12.60 1.46 29.64
C THR A 418 -11.49 2.42 30.08
N ALA A 419 -11.88 3.60 30.57
CA ALA A 419 -10.99 4.61 31.13
C ALA A 419 -10.33 4.17 32.44
N VAL A 420 -9.00 4.28 32.52
CA VAL A 420 -8.24 4.81 33.66
C VAL A 420 -7.10 5.65 33.08
N THR A 421 -7.17 6.96 33.30
CA THR A 421 -6.30 8.09 32.89
C THR A 421 -4.79 7.81 33.02
N ALA A 422 -3.84 8.34 32.23
CA ALA A 422 -3.68 9.65 31.60
C ALA A 422 -2.77 9.55 30.34
N SER A 423 -2.92 10.49 29.41
CA SER A 423 -2.37 10.56 28.03
C SER A 423 -3.06 9.65 27.01
N GLY A 424 -3.85 10.28 26.14
CA GLY A 424 -4.59 9.64 25.07
C GLY A 424 -3.69 9.23 23.91
N GLY A 425 -4.01 8.08 23.35
CA GLY A 425 -3.48 7.55 22.11
C GLY A 425 -4.24 6.27 21.82
N ALA A 426 -5.38 6.38 21.14
CA ALA A 426 -6.00 5.21 20.52
C ALA A 426 -5.02 4.74 19.43
N ALA A 427 -4.68 3.46 19.43
CA ALA A 427 -3.97 2.89 18.29
C ALA A 427 -4.97 2.82 17.12
N SER A 428 -4.78 3.72 16.16
CA SER A 428 -5.52 3.72 14.89
C SER A 428 -5.09 2.52 14.05
N ALA A 429 -6.01 1.96 13.27
CA ALA A 429 -5.68 1.02 12.21
C ALA A 429 -4.69 1.68 11.25
N LYS A 430 -3.71 0.90 10.78
CA LYS A 430 -2.64 1.40 9.91
C LYS A 430 -2.98 1.11 8.47
N ALA A 431 -2.82 2.10 7.61
CA ALA A 431 -2.97 1.89 6.17
C ALA A 431 -1.74 1.14 5.63
N ASP A 432 -1.98 0.07 4.88
CA ASP A 432 -0.96 -0.74 4.19
C ASP A 432 -0.85 -0.32 2.71
N THR A 433 -1.97 0.07 2.10
CA THR A 433 -2.03 0.53 0.70
C THR A 433 -3.12 1.59 0.56
N ILE A 434 -2.91 2.60 -0.29
CA ILE A 434 -3.88 3.68 -0.50
C ILE A 434 -3.97 4.06 -1.98
N VAL A 435 -5.19 4.20 -2.46
CA VAL A 435 -5.50 4.55 -3.85
C VAL A 435 -6.57 5.63 -3.91
N HIS A 436 -6.46 6.48 -4.94
CA HIS A 436 -7.25 7.71 -5.06
C HIS A 436 -7.44 8.13 -6.50
N ASP A 437 -8.68 8.43 -6.89
CA ASP A 437 -8.99 9.10 -8.16
C ASP A 437 -10.38 9.75 -8.07
N GLY A 438 -10.64 10.82 -8.85
CA GLY A 438 -11.94 11.52 -8.94
C GLY A 438 -12.55 12.04 -7.63
N GLY A 439 -11.72 12.23 -6.60
CA GLY A 439 -12.15 12.67 -5.27
C GLY A 439 -12.59 11.54 -4.34
N THR A 440 -12.31 10.29 -4.69
CA THR A 440 -12.46 9.12 -3.81
C THR A 440 -11.10 8.70 -3.25
N THR A 441 -11.11 8.21 -2.03
CA THR A 441 -9.95 7.70 -1.32
C THR A 441 -10.28 6.35 -0.71
N CYS A 442 -9.46 5.34 -0.93
CA CYS A 442 -9.58 4.07 -0.23
C CYS A 442 -8.26 3.61 0.37
N ALA A 443 -8.31 3.11 1.61
CA ALA A 443 -7.16 2.52 2.29
C ALA A 443 -7.46 1.06 2.66
N ARG A 444 -6.50 0.16 2.37
CA ARG A 444 -6.45 -1.16 2.98
C ARG A 444 -5.75 -1.05 4.33
N LEU A 445 -6.37 -1.62 5.36
CA LEU A 445 -5.86 -1.60 6.73
C LEU A 445 -5.03 -2.85 7.04
N ASP A 446 -4.24 -2.81 8.11
CA ASP A 446 -3.41 -3.92 8.62
C ASP A 446 -4.20 -5.18 8.98
N ASP A 447 -5.51 -5.04 9.14
CA ASP A 447 -6.43 -6.12 9.37
C ASP A 447 -7.08 -6.64 8.07
N ASP A 448 -6.59 -6.22 6.89
CA ASP A 448 -7.11 -6.56 5.56
C ASP A 448 -8.52 -6.00 5.25
N SER A 449 -9.09 -5.16 6.12
CA SER A 449 -10.32 -4.42 5.77
C SER A 449 -10.02 -3.22 4.88
N ILE A 450 -10.99 -2.84 4.04
CA ILE A 450 -10.90 -1.67 3.17
C ILE A 450 -11.87 -0.62 3.69
N LYS A 451 -11.39 0.61 3.87
CA LYS A 451 -12.24 1.78 4.13
C LYS A 451 -12.10 2.77 3.00
N CYS A 452 -13.24 3.26 2.50
CA CYS A 452 -13.30 4.24 1.44
C CYS A 452 -14.06 5.49 1.90
N TRP A 453 -13.58 6.66 1.54
CA TRP A 453 -14.20 7.96 1.83
C TRP A 453 -13.99 8.93 0.65
N GLY A 454 -14.59 10.11 0.73
CA GLY A 454 -14.64 11.09 -0.35
C GLY A 454 -15.94 11.03 -1.14
N ALA A 455 -15.89 11.43 -2.42
CA ALA A 455 -17.03 11.45 -3.33
C ALA A 455 -17.65 10.05 -3.53
N ASN A 456 -18.98 9.98 -3.57
CA ASN A 456 -19.73 8.72 -3.68
C ASN A 456 -20.92 8.76 -4.66
N GLY A 457 -20.94 9.68 -5.63
CA GLY A 457 -22.10 9.88 -6.51
C GLY A 457 -22.52 8.67 -7.35
N TYR A 458 -21.65 7.66 -7.48
CA TYR A 458 -21.86 6.43 -8.25
C TYR A 458 -21.71 5.16 -7.40
N GLY A 459 -21.70 5.28 -6.07
CA GLY A 459 -21.50 4.13 -5.19
C GLY A 459 -20.04 3.65 -5.09
N GLN A 460 -19.07 4.45 -5.55
CA GLN A 460 -17.65 4.06 -5.60
C GLN A 460 -16.98 3.87 -4.22
N LEU A 461 -17.64 4.30 -3.13
CA LEU A 461 -17.23 3.95 -1.76
C LEU A 461 -17.62 2.53 -1.34
N GLY A 462 -18.52 1.87 -2.09
CA GLY A 462 -18.91 0.48 -1.86
C GLY A 462 -19.73 0.27 -0.59
N GLN A 463 -20.54 1.26 -0.20
CA GLN A 463 -21.34 1.24 1.03
C GLN A 463 -22.82 0.86 0.79
N GLY A 464 -23.23 0.65 -0.46
CA GLY A 464 -24.63 0.41 -0.82
C GLY A 464 -25.50 1.66 -0.71
N ASP A 465 -24.89 2.82 -0.91
CA ASP A 465 -25.50 4.14 -0.93
C ASP A 465 -24.65 5.10 -1.78
N VAL A 466 -25.20 6.29 -2.07
CA VAL A 466 -24.52 7.37 -2.82
C VAL A 466 -24.08 8.54 -1.95
N VAL A 467 -23.99 8.33 -0.64
CA VAL A 467 -23.69 9.38 0.32
C VAL A 467 -22.16 9.52 0.44
N THR A 468 -21.66 10.74 0.29
CA THR A 468 -20.25 11.11 0.54
C THR A 468 -19.85 10.80 1.99
N ARG A 469 -18.57 10.56 2.25
CA ARG A 469 -18.04 10.39 3.62
C ARG A 469 -16.76 11.18 3.80
N GLY A 470 -16.53 11.66 5.01
CA GLY A 470 -15.32 12.39 5.39
C GLY A 470 -15.46 13.91 5.28
N ASP A 471 -16.60 14.39 4.79
CA ASP A 471 -16.98 15.80 4.70
C ASP A 471 -17.67 16.31 5.98
N GLY A 472 -18.19 15.40 6.81
CA GLY A 472 -18.84 15.70 8.08
C GLY A 472 -18.10 15.19 9.32
N ALA A 473 -18.29 15.90 10.44
CA ALA A 473 -17.76 15.48 11.73
C ALA A 473 -18.40 14.16 12.19
N GLY A 474 -17.56 13.18 12.55
CA GLY A 474 -18.02 11.87 13.04
C GLY A 474 -18.34 10.85 11.94
N GLU A 475 -17.96 11.11 10.68
CA GLU A 475 -18.13 10.15 9.58
C GLU A 475 -16.92 9.23 9.40
N MET A 476 -15.77 9.64 9.93
CA MET A 476 -14.51 8.89 9.88
C MET A 476 -14.34 8.04 11.15
N GLY A 477 -13.21 7.34 11.27
CA GLY A 477 -12.95 6.52 12.44
C GLY A 477 -13.75 5.22 12.44
N ASP A 478 -14.27 4.85 13.62
CA ASP A 478 -15.08 3.65 13.81
C ASP A 478 -16.49 3.75 13.21
N GLU A 479 -16.94 4.96 12.86
CA GLU A 479 -18.25 5.19 12.25
C GLU A 479 -18.20 4.93 10.73
N LEU A 480 -17.00 4.91 10.13
CA LEU A 480 -16.81 4.50 8.74
C LEU A 480 -16.73 2.97 8.65
N ASN A 481 -17.76 2.38 8.04
CA ASN A 481 -17.84 0.94 7.82
C ASN A 481 -16.79 0.48 6.80
N ALA A 482 -16.25 -0.72 7.03
CA ALA A 482 -15.44 -1.39 6.02
C ALA A 482 -16.30 -1.83 4.83
N VAL A 483 -15.72 -1.80 3.63
CA VAL A 483 -16.37 -2.28 2.39
C VAL A 483 -16.62 -3.78 2.50
N ASP A 484 -17.87 -4.20 2.29
CA ASP A 484 -18.23 -5.61 2.26
C ASP A 484 -18.02 -6.18 0.85
N LEU A 485 -17.03 -7.08 0.74
CA LEU A 485 -16.71 -7.78 -0.51
C LEU A 485 -17.17 -9.24 -0.51
N GLY A 486 -17.98 -9.66 0.47
CA GLY A 486 -18.55 -11.00 0.52
C GLY A 486 -17.51 -12.10 0.69
N ILE A 487 -16.36 -11.74 1.25
CA ILE A 487 -15.34 -12.68 1.68
C ILE A 487 -15.72 -12.99 3.12
N ASP A 488 -16.26 -14.18 3.36
CA ASP A 488 -16.42 -14.65 4.73
C ASP A 488 -15.05 -14.54 5.41
N PRO A 489 -14.90 -13.73 6.48
CA PRO A 489 -13.67 -13.76 7.23
C PRO A 489 -13.44 -15.21 7.64
N PRO A 490 -12.22 -15.76 7.50
CA PRO A 490 -11.97 -17.16 7.86
C PRO A 490 -12.58 -17.44 9.25
N PRO A 491 -13.25 -18.59 9.44
CA PRO A 491 -14.04 -18.86 10.62
C PRO A 491 -13.21 -18.59 11.87
N ARG A 492 -13.69 -17.63 12.67
CA ARG A 492 -13.01 -17.13 13.86
C ARG A 492 -12.56 -18.31 14.74
N PRO A 493 -11.28 -18.45 15.10
CA PRO A 493 -10.94 -19.30 16.24
C PRO A 493 -11.44 -18.59 17.50
N ASP A 494 -12.56 -19.05 18.06
CA ASP A 494 -12.93 -18.67 19.43
C ASP A 494 -11.87 -19.24 20.39
N LEU A 495 -10.91 -18.39 20.77
CA LEU A 495 -9.93 -18.69 21.80
C LEU A 495 -10.60 -18.63 23.19
N LEU A 496 -11.11 -19.77 23.66
CA LEU A 496 -11.67 -19.92 25.00
C LEU A 496 -10.55 -20.18 26.03
N LEU A 497 -10.16 -19.15 26.79
CA LEU A 497 -9.18 -19.26 27.87
C LEU A 497 -9.82 -19.85 29.15
N ARG A 498 -9.12 -20.79 29.81
CA ARG A 498 -9.53 -21.37 31.11
C ARG A 498 -8.38 -21.36 32.10
N ARG A 499 -8.61 -20.88 33.34
CA ARG A 499 -7.76 -21.24 34.48
C ARG A 499 -8.07 -22.68 34.90
N ALA A 500 -7.05 -23.47 35.25
CA ALA A 500 -7.28 -24.76 35.89
C ALA A 500 -7.94 -24.55 37.26
N GLY A 501 -9.18 -25.00 37.44
CA GLY A 501 -9.73 -25.31 38.78
C GLY A 501 -10.94 -24.54 39.33
N LYS A 502 -11.63 -23.63 38.60
CA LYS A 502 -12.94 -23.06 39.06
C LYS A 502 -13.91 -22.72 37.91
N PRO A 503 -15.24 -22.90 38.08
CA PRO A 503 -16.26 -22.52 37.10
C PRO A 503 -16.62 -21.03 37.17
N TRP A 504 -17.08 -20.46 36.05
CA TRP A 504 -17.34 -19.02 35.84
C TRP A 504 -18.81 -18.61 36.06
N ARG A 505 -19.05 -17.35 36.45
CA ARG A 505 -20.36 -16.65 36.42
C ARG A 505 -20.17 -15.21 35.92
N GLY A 506 -20.70 -14.87 34.74
CA GLY A 506 -20.93 -13.50 34.25
C GLY A 506 -19.74 -12.76 33.62
N ASP A 507 -20.02 -11.96 32.56
CA ASP A 507 -19.13 -11.37 31.52
C ASP A 507 -17.97 -10.42 31.94
N ASP A 508 -17.42 -10.53 33.16
CA ASP A 508 -16.34 -9.65 33.63
C ASP A 508 -14.92 -10.23 33.37
N LEU A 509 -14.22 -9.71 32.34
CA LEU A 509 -12.84 -10.11 31.97
C LEU A 509 -11.74 -9.63 32.93
N SER A 510 -12.05 -9.38 34.21
CA SER A 510 -11.05 -9.13 35.25
C SER A 510 -11.31 -9.99 36.48
N SER A 511 -10.35 -10.85 36.81
CA SER A 511 -10.34 -11.63 38.05
C SER A 511 -9.21 -11.10 38.92
N THR A 512 -9.54 -10.34 39.96
CA THR A 512 -8.63 -10.15 41.10
C THR A 512 -8.60 -11.44 41.91
N ASP A 513 -7.43 -12.00 42.16
CA ASP A 513 -7.30 -12.92 43.28
C ASP A 513 -7.07 -12.14 44.59
N GLY A 514 -7.18 -12.83 45.72
CA GLY A 514 -6.94 -12.28 47.04
C GLY A 514 -5.49 -11.87 47.34
N THR A 515 -4.62 -11.78 46.32
CA THR A 515 -3.22 -11.32 46.44
C THR A 515 -2.95 -10.00 45.69
N GLY A 516 -3.97 -9.41 45.04
CA GLY A 516 -3.87 -8.10 44.40
C GLY A 516 -3.28 -8.10 42.99
N GLN A 517 -3.05 -9.26 42.38
CA GLN A 517 -2.64 -9.36 40.97
C GLN A 517 -3.83 -9.20 40.02
N ARG A 518 -3.62 -8.51 38.88
CA ARG A 518 -4.60 -8.38 37.79
C ARG A 518 -4.02 -8.99 36.51
N VAL A 519 -4.67 -10.04 36.02
CA VAL A 519 -4.46 -10.59 34.67
C VAL A 519 -5.70 -10.27 33.85
N GLY A 520 -5.52 -9.50 32.79
CA GLY A 520 -6.57 -9.17 31.84
C GLY A 520 -6.26 -9.79 30.48
N ALA A 521 -7.25 -10.43 29.86
CA ALA A 521 -7.21 -10.82 28.46
C ALA A 521 -8.36 -10.10 27.75
N ARG A 522 -8.10 -9.54 26.56
CA ARG A 522 -9.17 -8.99 25.71
C ARG A 522 -9.25 -9.76 24.41
N ARG A 523 -10.48 -9.92 23.93
CA ARG A 523 -10.80 -10.46 22.61
C ARG A 523 -10.31 -9.45 21.58
N ALA A 524 -9.39 -9.82 20.69
CA ALA A 524 -9.08 -9.01 19.51
C ALA A 524 -9.69 -9.66 18.25
N PRO A 525 -9.96 -8.90 17.18
CA PRO A 525 -10.39 -9.46 15.90
C PRO A 525 -9.31 -10.38 15.29
N ARG A 526 -9.73 -11.33 14.44
CA ARG A 526 -8.86 -12.15 13.56
C ARG A 526 -7.76 -12.99 14.25
N GLY A 527 -8.07 -13.67 15.36
CA GLY A 527 -7.20 -14.69 15.95
C GLY A 527 -6.10 -14.16 16.87
N ARG A 528 -5.97 -12.83 16.99
CA ARG A 528 -5.07 -12.17 17.95
C ARG A 528 -5.65 -12.14 19.36
N ALA A 529 -4.78 -12.32 20.35
CA ALA A 529 -5.09 -12.08 21.75
C ALA A 529 -3.94 -11.33 22.39
N THR A 530 -4.21 -10.14 22.93
CA THR A 530 -3.24 -9.31 23.66
C THR A 530 -3.40 -9.54 25.16
N PHE A 531 -2.30 -9.85 25.83
CA PHE A 531 -2.28 -10.14 27.27
C PHE A 531 -1.62 -9.01 28.06
N PHE A 532 -2.12 -8.77 29.27
CA PHE A 532 -1.48 -7.86 30.23
C PHE A 532 -1.23 -8.59 31.53
N VAL A 533 0.03 -8.59 31.98
CA VAL A 533 0.43 -9.12 33.29
C VAL A 533 0.97 -7.97 34.10
N ARG A 534 0.30 -7.60 35.20
CA ARG A 534 0.84 -6.66 36.17
C ARG A 534 1.52 -7.46 37.30
N ALA A 535 2.84 -7.35 37.41
CA ALA A 535 3.57 -7.93 38.54
C ALA A 535 3.08 -7.27 39.84
N GLY A 536 2.73 -8.08 40.84
CA GLY A 536 2.42 -7.60 42.18
C GLY A 536 3.68 -7.11 42.90
N ASN A 537 3.50 -6.49 44.07
CA ASN A 537 4.59 -5.89 44.87
C ASN A 537 5.71 -6.87 45.28
N ASP A 538 5.52 -8.18 45.09
CA ASP A 538 6.42 -9.23 45.55
C ASP A 538 7.30 -9.82 44.42
N GLY A 539 7.22 -9.30 43.20
CA GLY A 539 8.14 -9.63 42.11
C GLY A 539 7.95 -11.00 41.43
N GLU A 540 6.92 -11.77 41.76
CA GLU A 540 6.59 -13.03 41.07
C GLU A 540 5.48 -12.84 40.01
N ALA A 541 5.79 -13.19 38.76
CA ALA A 541 4.84 -13.28 37.64
C ALA A 541 4.11 -14.65 37.65
N PRO A 542 2.92 -14.79 37.05
CA PRO A 542 2.20 -16.08 37.01
C PRO A 542 2.98 -17.18 36.27
N ASP A 543 3.09 -18.36 36.90
CA ASP A 543 3.95 -19.49 36.47
C ASP A 543 3.56 -20.18 35.13
N ALA A 544 2.38 -19.93 34.56
CA ALA A 544 1.99 -20.52 33.27
C ALA A 544 0.73 -19.87 32.65
N LEU A 545 0.74 -19.70 31.31
CA LEU A 545 -0.45 -19.37 30.52
C LEU A 545 -0.94 -20.64 29.78
N ARG A 546 -2.22 -21.01 29.92
CA ARG A 546 -2.83 -22.13 29.17
C ARG A 546 -3.75 -21.60 28.09
N VAL A 547 -3.45 -21.94 26.83
CA VAL A 547 -4.24 -21.54 25.65
C VAL A 547 -4.93 -22.79 25.11
N ARG A 548 -6.26 -22.74 24.95
CA ARG A 548 -7.04 -23.87 24.43
C ARG A 548 -7.78 -23.42 23.17
N SER A 549 -7.70 -24.23 22.12
CA SER A 549 -8.51 -24.03 20.93
C SER A 549 -9.91 -24.60 21.11
N ALA A 550 -10.91 -23.87 20.63
CA ALA A 550 -12.28 -24.33 20.54
C ALA A 550 -12.65 -24.87 19.13
N THR A 551 -11.72 -24.90 18.18
CA THR A 551 -12.03 -25.28 16.78
C THR A 551 -12.03 -26.80 16.56
N THR A 552 -12.90 -27.25 15.65
CA THR A 552 -13.09 -28.66 15.26
C THR A 552 -12.39 -29.04 13.95
N THR A 553 -11.75 -28.10 13.26
CA THR A 553 -11.09 -28.30 11.95
C THR A 553 -9.56 -28.16 12.04
N PRO A 554 -8.77 -29.14 11.54
CA PRO A 554 -7.30 -29.09 11.51
C PRO A 554 -6.70 -28.69 10.14
N PRO A 555 -5.41 -28.24 10.05
CA PRO A 555 -4.51 -27.75 11.10
C PRO A 555 -4.23 -26.23 11.00
N TRP A 556 -4.01 -25.59 12.15
CA TRP A 556 -3.56 -24.19 12.26
C TRP A 556 -2.36 -24.13 13.22
N TRP A 557 -1.56 -23.08 13.10
CA TRP A 557 -0.26 -22.92 13.78
C TRP A 557 -0.38 -21.85 14.87
N LEU A 558 0.40 -21.89 15.94
CA LEU A 558 0.39 -20.88 17.01
C LEU A 558 1.74 -20.15 17.01
N ARG A 559 1.73 -18.87 16.62
CA ARG A 559 2.91 -17.99 16.67
C ARG A 559 2.78 -17.07 17.88
N VAL A 560 3.78 -17.07 18.77
CA VAL A 560 3.80 -16.17 19.94
C VAL A 560 4.91 -15.14 19.76
N ARG A 561 4.56 -13.85 19.70
CA ARG A 561 5.51 -12.74 19.81
C ARG A 561 5.38 -12.12 21.20
N TYR A 562 6.49 -11.60 21.73
CA TYR A 562 6.44 -10.83 22.97
C TYR A 562 7.21 -9.53 22.86
N PHE A 563 6.68 -8.49 23.51
CA PHE A 563 7.33 -7.18 23.63
C PHE A 563 7.27 -6.69 25.07
N VAL A 564 8.34 -6.03 25.53
CA VAL A 564 8.36 -5.28 26.79
C VAL A 564 8.20 -3.81 26.42
N GLY A 565 7.02 -3.23 26.68
CA GLY A 565 6.77 -1.80 26.45
C GLY A 565 7.43 -0.92 27.51
N ARG A 566 7.78 0.33 27.13
CA ARG A 566 8.48 1.35 27.96
C ARG A 566 8.16 1.25 29.46
N SER A 567 9.21 1.02 30.24
CA SER A 567 9.24 1.20 31.69
C SER A 567 9.58 2.65 32.03
N ASP A 568 9.10 3.17 33.16
CA ASP A 568 9.65 4.39 33.81
C ASP A 568 11.07 4.18 34.38
N VAL A 569 11.77 3.16 33.88
CA VAL A 569 13.14 2.75 34.21
C VAL A 569 13.97 3.05 32.97
N GLU A 570 15.08 3.77 33.14
CA GLU A 570 16.13 3.91 32.13
C GLU A 570 16.57 2.50 31.72
N VAL A 571 16.20 2.09 30.50
CA VAL A 571 16.65 0.82 29.92
C VAL A 571 17.89 1.15 29.10
N THR A 572 19.06 0.90 29.67
CA THR A 572 20.33 0.88 28.93
C THR A 572 20.50 -0.52 28.35
N ASP A 573 20.49 -0.59 27.02
CA ASP A 573 20.75 -1.75 26.15
C ASP A 573 19.57 -2.63 25.69
N GLU A 574 19.83 -3.25 24.53
CA GLU A 574 18.99 -3.75 23.45
C GLU A 574 17.89 -4.75 23.86
N VAL A 575 16.64 -4.47 23.47
CA VAL A 575 15.51 -5.40 23.60
C VAL A 575 15.58 -6.40 22.45
N VAL A 576 15.99 -7.64 22.71
CA VAL A 576 15.96 -8.71 21.70
C VAL A 576 14.52 -9.20 21.52
N ALA A 577 13.88 -8.82 20.41
CA ALA A 577 12.62 -9.40 19.96
C ALA A 577 12.86 -10.86 19.49
N GLY A 578 12.02 -11.79 19.92
CA GLY A 578 12.08 -13.20 19.50
C GLY A 578 10.73 -13.70 18.98
N THR A 579 10.74 -14.54 17.94
CA THR A 579 9.56 -15.20 17.37
C THR A 579 9.68 -16.70 17.50
N PHE A 580 8.63 -17.40 17.94
CA PHE A 580 8.60 -18.87 17.99
C PHE A 580 7.29 -19.43 17.40
N LEU A 581 7.41 -20.59 16.77
CA LEU A 581 6.30 -21.41 16.26
C LEU A 581 6.13 -22.62 17.19
N THR A 582 4.93 -22.87 17.70
CA THR A 582 4.60 -24.16 18.33
C THR A 582 3.81 -25.01 17.34
N GLY A 583 4.22 -26.27 17.17
CA GLY A 583 3.77 -27.17 16.10
C GLY A 583 2.29 -27.54 16.08
N VAL A 584 1.94 -28.43 15.15
CA VAL A 584 0.57 -28.79 14.75
C VAL A 584 -0.26 -29.35 15.91
N LEU A 585 -1.37 -28.68 16.25
CA LEU A 585 -2.32 -29.12 17.26
C LEU A 585 -3.62 -29.62 16.62
N GLY A 586 -4.00 -30.85 16.93
CA GLY A 586 -5.28 -31.43 16.48
C GLY A 586 -6.50 -30.89 17.23
N PRO A 587 -7.72 -31.22 16.77
CA PRO A 587 -8.97 -30.73 17.37
C PRO A 587 -9.06 -31.10 18.87
N GLY A 588 -9.30 -30.10 19.72
CA GLY A 588 -9.41 -30.27 21.18
C GLY A 588 -8.09 -30.35 21.96
N ALA A 589 -6.93 -30.26 21.29
CA ALA A 589 -5.62 -30.21 21.94
C ALA A 589 -5.43 -28.91 22.75
N THR A 590 -4.66 -29.01 23.84
CA THR A 590 -4.35 -27.86 24.73
C THR A 590 -2.84 -27.62 24.70
N ALA A 591 -2.40 -26.43 24.28
CA ALA A 591 -1.01 -26.03 24.39
C ALA A 591 -0.80 -25.20 25.67
N THR A 592 0.26 -25.51 26.41
CA THR A 592 0.67 -24.73 27.58
C THR A 592 1.95 -24.01 27.24
N VAL A 593 1.91 -22.68 27.18
CA VAL A 593 3.10 -21.86 27.00
C VAL A 593 3.52 -21.39 28.40
N ARG A 594 4.68 -21.85 28.87
CA ARG A 594 5.29 -21.33 30.10
C ARG A 594 6.20 -20.16 29.75
N VAL A 595 5.94 -19.01 30.37
CA VAL A 595 6.78 -17.82 30.29
C VAL A 595 7.28 -17.56 31.72
N GLU A 596 8.54 -17.86 31.99
CA GLU A 596 9.19 -17.49 33.27
C GLU A 596 9.82 -16.10 33.12
N LEU A 597 9.28 -15.11 33.85
CA LEU A 597 9.84 -13.76 33.95
C LEU A 597 10.55 -13.60 35.29
N LYS A 598 11.88 -13.49 35.30
CA LYS A 598 12.65 -13.13 36.50
C LYS A 598 12.99 -11.65 36.48
N VAL A 599 12.33 -10.86 37.33
CA VAL A 599 12.66 -9.44 37.56
C VAL A 599 13.65 -9.36 38.73
N ARG A 600 14.82 -8.74 38.56
CA ARG A 600 15.77 -8.54 39.66
C ARG A 600 15.21 -7.56 40.70
N ALA A 601 15.29 -7.94 41.97
CA ALA A 601 14.85 -7.15 43.11
C ALA A 601 15.71 -5.88 43.29
N GLY A 602 15.21 -4.77 42.76
CA GLY A 602 15.70 -3.40 43.01
C GLY A 602 14.67 -2.32 42.67
N ALA A 603 13.49 -2.69 42.16
CA ALA A 603 12.44 -1.77 41.79
C ALA A 603 11.74 -1.21 43.04
N ARG A 604 11.63 0.12 43.12
CA ARG A 604 10.83 0.79 44.16
C ARG A 604 9.35 0.37 44.05
N PRO A 605 8.60 0.30 45.17
CA PRO A 605 7.19 -0.09 45.14
C PRO A 605 6.38 0.80 44.19
N GLY A 606 5.59 0.18 43.29
CA GLY A 606 4.64 0.88 42.40
C GLY A 606 4.91 0.82 40.89
N ARG A 607 5.99 0.19 40.42
CA ARG A 607 6.31 0.10 38.97
C ARG A 607 5.75 -1.17 38.33
N SER A 608 5.17 -1.04 37.13
CA SER A 608 4.55 -2.14 36.37
C SER A 608 5.37 -2.44 35.11
N VAL A 609 5.55 -3.71 34.77
CA VAL A 609 6.13 -4.15 33.49
C VAL A 609 4.98 -4.67 32.63
N VAL A 610 4.83 -4.15 31.41
CA VAL A 610 3.81 -4.62 30.46
C VAL A 610 4.49 -5.56 29.47
N VAL A 611 4.12 -6.84 29.54
CA VAL A 611 4.50 -7.84 28.53
C VAL A 611 3.31 -8.05 27.62
N VAL A 612 3.44 -7.60 26.38
CA VAL A 612 2.46 -7.86 25.32
C VAL A 612 2.81 -9.20 24.71
N LEU A 613 1.88 -10.15 24.74
CA LEU A 613 1.96 -11.40 23.99
C LEU A 613 1.00 -11.28 22.81
N GLU A 614 1.48 -11.47 21.60
CA GLU A 614 0.64 -11.62 20.40
C GLU A 614 0.59 -13.09 20.02
N VAL A 615 -0.60 -13.56 19.65
CA VAL A 615 -0.84 -14.95 19.25
C VAL A 615 -1.50 -14.92 17.88
N ASP A 616 -0.85 -15.47 16.84
CA ASP A 616 -1.41 -15.54 15.49
C ASP A 616 -1.62 -16.99 15.03
N SER A 617 -2.64 -17.20 14.18
CA SER A 617 -2.86 -18.44 13.44
C SER A 617 -2.37 -18.32 11.99
N ALA A 618 -1.41 -19.16 11.57
CA ALA A 618 -0.88 -19.22 10.19
C ALA A 618 -1.21 -20.57 9.52
N ALA A 619 -1.00 -20.71 8.20
CA ALA A 619 -1.35 -21.89 7.37
C ALA A 619 -0.15 -22.72 6.81
N GLU A 620 1.10 -22.33 7.07
CA GLU A 620 2.32 -22.90 6.45
C GLU A 620 2.76 -24.29 6.95
N PRO A 621 3.29 -25.23 6.13
CA PRO A 621 3.72 -26.57 6.58
C PRO A 621 5.23 -26.70 6.85
N GLY A 622 5.65 -27.00 8.09
CA GLY A 622 7.01 -27.49 8.37
C GLY A 622 7.26 -27.91 9.84
N PRO A 623 7.98 -29.03 10.13
CA PRO A 623 8.15 -29.50 11.50
C PRO A 623 9.23 -28.69 12.25
N VAL A 624 8.91 -28.24 13.47
CA VAL A 624 9.87 -27.61 14.40
C VAL A 624 9.74 -28.24 15.79
N ASP A 625 10.88 -28.68 16.34
CA ASP A 625 11.03 -29.35 17.63
C ASP A 625 11.03 -28.33 18.80
N VAL A 626 10.48 -28.72 19.96
CA VAL A 626 10.10 -27.80 21.05
C VAL A 626 11.07 -27.87 22.23
N GLY A 627 11.87 -26.82 22.44
CA GLY A 627 12.72 -26.63 23.62
C GLY A 627 12.16 -25.63 24.64
N SER A 628 12.54 -25.76 25.92
CA SER A 628 12.15 -24.85 27.03
C SER A 628 12.90 -23.51 27.00
N ILE A 629 12.20 -22.39 27.23
CA ILE A 629 12.79 -21.03 27.25
C ILE A 629 13.16 -20.61 28.69
N ARG A 630 14.37 -20.06 28.87
CA ARG A 630 14.76 -19.24 30.03
C ARG A 630 15.04 -17.82 29.53
N VAL A 631 14.31 -16.82 30.02
CA VAL A 631 14.61 -15.40 29.74
C VAL A 631 15.38 -14.85 30.93
N GLN A 632 16.58 -14.32 30.67
CA GLN A 632 17.45 -13.71 31.67
C GLN A 632 17.64 -12.25 31.27
N VAL A 633 17.00 -11.33 32.00
CA VAL A 633 17.21 -9.88 31.85
C VAL A 633 18.38 -9.51 32.77
N ALA A 634 19.46 -8.96 32.21
CA ALA A 634 20.70 -8.66 32.94
C ALA A 634 20.55 -7.44 33.85
#